data_AF-A0A1I6MDG7-F1
#
_entry.id   AF-A0A1I6MDG7-F1
#
_cell.length_a   1.000
_cell.length_b   1.000
_cell.length_c   1.000
_cell.angle_alpha   90.00
_cell.angle_beta   90.00
_cell.angle_gamma   90.00
#
_symmetry.space_group_name_H-M   'P 1'
#
loop_
_entity.id
_entity.type
_entity.pdbx_description
1 polymer ?
#
loop_
_entity_poly.entity_id
_entity_poly.type
_entity_poly.pdbx_seq_one_letter_code
_entity_poly.pdbx_strand_id
1 'polypeptide(L)'
;MNTVDPNTCKPVILDPASHRIFSVRDNTGVHLPTVHLDPGVRQARGFQKALSQRYRLETLQLAELPSTEGAIRYSVHEQLKPSSEPGLDHLFLPLAEIGSDELPAPQRSAITALLHGETQDLGRFARLGWIEELRSRLGAKELHDIRQVNCGIDFCLLSMRYEAERVWFKAVGEPNTREFALTLTLSRKFRDYLPSILMAIPEWNGWIAEDVDGIPLNQTSDPAAWEVAFTALATMQDEWQLSRSFTLSPGLRWEVSPPPHGAGTENAYTLAGSIALPATLSLAPRGTPLWHTELFNFAPRLGAVWAVDNMPGQELLIRAGAGVFFGTANRPAAEAFNALGFSATNHQTNVPVPVTPTQLNISTAVSAPYTNTTVFAFPQHLQLPYTIQWNVAMEKSVGIGQTLSLSWLGTDSRRLLQKRRTDVRNENPEFGEVNYFPGQLSSSYQALQIRFQRSLSHGLQILGSYGWAHAIDYGSTNPAFAFTRANSDLDVRHNLQAAFTWDEPLHMFGRSMKNFARGWGIDGRLTARTSFPVTPLGNIFSDPATGDRYYSGVDLIPGKPRYLRGPFLPGGRMFNGGPTVDDPAFALPNGDQAGNAPRNTLRGFGAYQFNVAVRKELSIRGQTSLEIRLDIFNVFNHPNFGYLDPGLTDAQFGQPTRMLNQSFGATGSLYEPGGPRSIQLSLRLHF
;
A
#
# COMPACT_ATOMS: atom_id res chain seq x y z
N MET A 1 28.21 32.49 -39.52
CA MET A 1 28.92 31.43 -38.77
C MET A 1 28.14 30.16 -38.99
N ASN A 2 28.72 29.18 -39.69
CA ASN A 2 28.08 27.88 -39.88
C ASN A 2 28.02 27.18 -38.52
N THR A 3 26.83 27.04 -37.96
CA THR A 3 26.61 26.25 -36.75
C THR A 3 26.93 24.80 -37.08
N VAL A 4 28.03 24.28 -36.52
CA VAL A 4 28.36 22.86 -36.59
C VAL A 4 27.19 22.09 -35.97
N ASP A 5 26.69 21.09 -36.68
CA ASP A 5 25.65 20.22 -36.17
C ASP A 5 26.14 19.54 -34.87
N PRO A 6 25.47 19.74 -33.71
CA PRO A 6 25.93 19.23 -32.42
C PRO A 6 26.01 17.70 -32.36
N ASN A 7 25.37 17.01 -33.30
CA ASN A 7 25.39 15.55 -33.42
C ASN A 7 26.57 15.02 -34.25
N THR A 8 27.36 15.91 -34.88
CA THR A 8 28.54 15.54 -35.67
C THR A 8 29.80 15.50 -34.80
N CYS A 9 30.47 14.36 -34.77
CA CYS A 9 31.68 14.11 -33.99
C CYS A 9 32.79 13.49 -34.84
N LYS A 10 34.06 13.75 -34.48
CA LYS A 10 35.24 13.12 -35.08
C LYS A 10 35.86 12.10 -34.12
N PRO A 11 35.66 10.78 -34.33
CA PRO A 11 36.36 9.76 -33.56
C PRO A 11 37.82 9.63 -34.03
N VAL A 12 38.75 9.69 -33.08
CA VAL A 12 40.17 9.41 -33.24
C VAL A 12 40.42 7.98 -32.80
N ILE A 13 40.61 7.07 -33.76
CA ILE A 13 40.73 5.64 -33.50
C ILE A 13 42.21 5.26 -33.49
N LEU A 14 42.69 4.79 -32.35
CA LEU A 14 44.07 4.43 -32.09
C LEU A 14 44.24 2.91 -32.20
N ASP A 15 45.26 2.48 -32.94
CA ASP A 15 45.77 1.12 -32.86
C ASP A 15 46.69 0.99 -31.63
N PRO A 16 46.33 0.16 -30.62
CA PRO A 16 47.13 0.01 -29.42
C PRO A 16 48.52 -0.61 -29.69
N ALA A 17 48.72 -1.33 -30.79
CA ALA A 17 50.02 -1.96 -31.10
C ALA A 17 50.99 -0.99 -31.79
N SER A 18 50.52 -0.19 -32.75
CA SER A 18 51.36 0.71 -33.54
C SER A 18 51.32 2.17 -33.10
N HIS A 19 50.39 2.54 -32.21
CA HIS A 19 50.09 3.92 -31.80
C HIS A 19 49.72 4.85 -32.97
N ARG A 20 49.26 4.27 -34.07
CA ARG A 20 48.82 5.01 -35.27
C ARG A 20 47.33 5.29 -35.20
N ILE A 21 46.89 6.30 -35.95
CA ILE A 21 45.51 6.77 -35.99
C ILE A 21 44.87 6.40 -37.32
N PHE A 22 43.70 5.78 -37.25
CA PHE A 22 42.90 5.49 -38.44
C PHE A 22 42.45 6.78 -39.11
N SER A 23 42.75 6.90 -40.40
CA SER A 23 42.42 8.06 -41.23
C SER A 23 41.75 7.60 -42.52
N VAL A 24 40.87 8.41 -43.09
CA VAL A 24 40.25 8.16 -44.40
C VAL A 24 40.99 8.98 -45.45
N ARG A 25 41.30 8.39 -46.60
CA ARG A 25 41.92 9.11 -47.72
C ARG A 25 40.91 9.25 -48.86
N ASP A 26 40.72 10.48 -49.33
CA ASP A 26 39.91 10.79 -50.50
C ASP A 26 40.63 11.78 -51.43
N ASN A 27 39.93 12.31 -52.43
CA ASN A 27 40.50 13.24 -53.41
C ASN A 27 40.89 14.61 -52.81
N THR A 28 40.47 14.90 -51.58
CA THR A 28 40.75 16.16 -50.86
C THR A 28 41.89 16.05 -49.84
N GLY A 29 42.27 14.83 -49.46
CA GLY A 29 43.41 14.59 -48.58
C GLY A 29 43.22 13.42 -47.63
N VAL A 30 43.90 13.49 -46.49
CA VAL A 30 43.78 12.56 -45.37
C VAL A 30 42.94 13.22 -44.29
N HIS A 31 41.84 12.58 -43.89
CA HIS A 31 40.87 13.13 -42.95
C HIS A 31 40.55 12.14 -41.83
N LEU A 32 40.19 12.65 -40.65
CA LEU A 32 39.64 11.79 -39.60
C LEU A 32 38.22 11.33 -39.98
N PRO A 33 37.80 10.13 -39.54
CA PRO A 33 36.42 9.71 -39.71
C PRO A 33 35.46 10.74 -39.12
N THR A 34 34.29 10.87 -39.74
CA THR A 34 33.21 11.72 -39.22
C THR A 34 31.98 10.85 -38.98
N VAL A 35 31.42 10.94 -37.77
CA VAL A 35 30.26 10.17 -37.34
C VAL A 35 29.17 11.14 -36.90
N HIS A 36 27.96 10.92 -37.41
CA HIS A 36 26.76 11.61 -36.95
C HIS A 36 26.01 10.69 -35.97
N LEU A 37 25.70 11.19 -34.77
CA LEU A 37 25.03 10.44 -33.71
C LEU A 37 23.56 10.88 -33.60
N ASP A 38 22.63 9.93 -33.72
CA ASP A 38 21.21 10.25 -33.61
C ASP A 38 20.87 10.80 -32.20
N PRO A 39 20.00 11.82 -32.10
CA PRO A 39 19.54 12.35 -30.81
C PRO A 39 18.97 11.25 -29.90
N GLY A 40 19.39 11.22 -28.64
CA GLY A 40 18.92 10.26 -27.64
C GLY A 40 19.63 8.89 -27.67
N VAL A 41 20.52 8.63 -28.63
CA VAL A 41 21.39 7.45 -28.61
C VAL A 41 22.57 7.68 -27.66
N ARG A 42 22.88 6.68 -26.83
CA ARG A 42 24.09 6.75 -25.98
C ARG A 42 25.35 6.79 -26.85
N GLN A 43 26.21 7.79 -26.61
CA GLN A 43 27.36 8.10 -27.48
C GLN A 43 28.25 6.89 -27.77
N ALA A 44 28.75 6.20 -26.74
CA ALA A 44 29.64 5.03 -26.91
C ALA A 44 29.03 3.96 -27.83
N ARG A 45 27.75 3.64 -27.62
CA ARG A 45 27.02 2.67 -28.45
C ARG A 45 26.81 3.16 -29.88
N GLY A 46 26.51 4.45 -30.04
CA GLY A 46 26.37 5.09 -31.34
C GLY A 46 27.67 5.04 -32.15
N PHE A 47 28.81 5.37 -31.52
CA PHE A 47 30.13 5.26 -32.15
C PHE A 47 30.48 3.83 -32.54
N GLN A 48 30.33 2.86 -31.63
CA GLN A 48 30.61 1.45 -31.93
C GLN A 48 29.81 0.96 -33.14
N LYS A 49 28.51 1.29 -33.19
CA LYS A 49 27.64 0.93 -34.31
C LYS A 49 28.10 1.61 -35.61
N ALA A 50 28.33 2.92 -35.59
CA ALA A 50 28.71 3.68 -36.79
C ALA A 50 30.07 3.23 -37.34
N LEU A 51 31.06 3.05 -36.49
CA LEU A 51 32.42 2.64 -36.87
C LEU A 51 32.46 1.20 -37.39
N SER A 52 31.73 0.28 -36.74
CA SER A 52 31.59 -1.10 -37.20
C SER A 52 30.85 -1.19 -38.54
N GLN A 53 29.77 -0.43 -38.72
CA GLN A 53 28.99 -0.47 -39.96
C GLN A 53 29.72 0.17 -41.16
N ARG A 54 30.38 1.31 -40.94
CA ARG A 54 31.01 2.09 -42.02
C ARG A 54 32.44 1.67 -42.33
N TYR A 55 33.22 1.34 -41.31
CA TYR A 55 34.66 1.08 -41.43
C TYR A 55 35.05 -0.35 -41.04
N ARG A 56 34.10 -1.20 -40.62
CA ARG A 56 34.36 -2.58 -40.15
C ARG A 56 35.35 -2.65 -38.98
N LEU A 57 35.44 -1.58 -38.19
CA LEU A 57 36.32 -1.51 -37.03
C LEU A 57 35.56 -1.81 -35.74
N GLU A 58 36.08 -2.75 -34.95
CA GLU A 58 35.67 -2.98 -33.56
C GLU A 58 36.45 -2.02 -32.66
N THR A 59 35.75 -1.13 -31.97
CA THR A 59 36.36 -0.06 -31.18
C THR A 59 35.74 0.06 -29.79
N LEU A 60 36.50 0.63 -28.87
CA LEU A 60 36.08 0.98 -27.53
C LEU A 60 36.36 2.46 -27.30
N GLN A 61 35.36 3.24 -26.89
CA GLN A 61 35.56 4.64 -26.53
C GLN A 61 36.37 4.70 -25.23
N LEU A 62 37.45 5.48 -25.22
CA LEU A 62 38.30 5.71 -24.05
C LEU A 62 37.87 6.98 -23.31
N ALA A 63 37.77 8.10 -24.04
CA ALA A 63 37.42 9.40 -23.48
C ALA A 63 36.84 10.34 -24.54
N GLU A 64 36.11 11.36 -24.11
CA GLU A 64 35.78 12.52 -24.94
C GLU A 64 36.80 13.63 -24.67
N LEU A 65 37.34 14.23 -25.71
CA LEU A 65 38.34 15.29 -25.57
C LEU A 65 37.66 16.63 -25.25
N PRO A 66 38.30 17.50 -24.46
CA PRO A 66 37.80 18.85 -24.23
C PRO A 66 37.56 19.59 -25.55
N SER A 67 36.39 20.21 -25.69
CA SER A 67 36.01 21.03 -26.83
C SER A 67 35.26 22.28 -26.37
N THR A 68 35.41 23.39 -27.10
CA THR A 68 34.67 24.63 -26.83
C THR A 68 33.23 24.51 -27.33
N GLU A 69 32.31 25.19 -26.66
CA GLU A 69 30.89 25.17 -27.02
C GLU A 69 30.69 25.65 -28.48
N GLY A 70 29.96 24.86 -29.28
CA GLY A 70 29.75 25.11 -30.72
C GLY A 70 30.85 24.61 -31.66
N ALA A 71 31.92 23.97 -31.15
CA ALA A 71 32.94 23.30 -31.96
C ALA A 71 32.61 21.81 -32.24
N ILE A 72 33.27 21.22 -33.24
CA ILE A 72 33.21 19.78 -33.49
C ILE A 72 33.77 19.03 -32.28
N ARG A 73 33.04 17.99 -31.82
CA ARG A 73 33.45 17.16 -30.69
C ARG A 73 34.39 16.04 -31.15
N TYR A 74 35.43 15.78 -30.36
CA TYR A 74 36.41 14.72 -30.62
C TYR A 74 36.31 13.64 -29.56
N SER A 75 36.30 12.38 -29.99
CA SER A 75 36.24 11.22 -29.09
C SER A 75 37.42 10.31 -29.38
N VAL A 76 38.11 9.83 -28.36
CA VAL A 76 39.23 8.90 -28.52
C VAL A 76 38.71 7.47 -28.38
N HIS A 77 39.12 6.62 -29.31
CA HIS A 77 38.75 5.22 -29.37
C HIS A 77 39.99 4.35 -29.47
N GLU A 78 39.97 3.21 -28.80
CA GLU A 78 40.93 2.12 -28.98
C GLU A 78 40.35 1.09 -29.94
N GLN A 79 41.16 0.63 -30.89
CA GLN A 79 40.84 -0.53 -31.72
C GLN A 79 41.02 -1.82 -30.91
N LEU A 80 39.98 -2.65 -30.85
CA LEU A 80 40.00 -3.89 -30.07
C LEU A 80 40.70 -5.05 -30.78
N LYS A 81 40.64 -5.08 -32.12
CA LYS A 81 41.25 -6.11 -32.96
C LYS A 81 41.80 -5.49 -34.24
N PRO A 82 42.95 -5.97 -34.75
CA PRO A 82 43.40 -5.62 -36.10
C PRO A 82 42.29 -5.86 -37.12
N SER A 83 42.18 -4.98 -38.11
CA SER A 83 41.17 -5.12 -39.16
C SER A 83 41.46 -6.37 -39.98
N SER A 84 40.44 -7.21 -40.21
CA SER A 84 40.54 -8.31 -41.17
C SER A 84 40.25 -7.89 -42.63
N GLU A 85 39.85 -6.64 -42.86
CA GLU A 85 39.54 -6.11 -44.18
C GLU A 85 40.82 -5.74 -44.95
N PRO A 86 41.02 -6.29 -46.17
CA PRO A 86 42.18 -5.97 -46.99
C PRO A 86 42.28 -4.47 -47.30
N GLY A 87 43.43 -3.86 -47.01
CA GLY A 87 43.74 -2.47 -47.37
C GLY A 87 43.41 -1.41 -46.32
N LEU A 88 42.77 -1.75 -45.19
CA LEU A 88 42.57 -0.81 -44.08
C LEU A 88 43.86 -0.52 -43.30
N ASP A 89 44.87 -1.39 -43.32
CA ASP A 89 46.11 -1.19 -42.57
C ASP A 89 46.92 0.03 -43.06
N HIS A 90 46.83 0.37 -44.35
CA HIS A 90 47.50 1.54 -44.95
C HIS A 90 46.86 2.88 -44.54
N LEU A 91 45.70 2.83 -43.87
CA LEU A 91 44.97 4.00 -43.40
C LEU A 91 45.33 4.40 -41.97
N PHE A 92 46.12 3.57 -41.26
CA PHE A 92 46.66 3.92 -39.96
C PHE A 92 47.97 4.70 -40.12
N LEU A 93 47.92 5.99 -39.80
CA LEU A 93 49.02 6.92 -39.98
C LEU A 93 49.57 7.41 -38.63
N PRO A 94 50.88 7.72 -38.54
CA PRO A 94 51.43 8.42 -37.38
C PRO A 94 50.71 9.76 -37.13
N LEU A 95 50.57 10.16 -35.86
CA LEU A 95 49.95 11.44 -35.48
C LEU A 95 50.56 12.67 -36.19
N ALA A 96 51.85 12.60 -36.54
CA ALA A 96 52.56 13.64 -37.27
C ALA A 96 52.03 13.86 -38.72
N GLU A 97 51.41 12.84 -39.33
CA GLU A 97 50.89 12.90 -40.69
C GLU A 97 49.44 13.40 -40.78
N ILE A 98 48.76 13.57 -39.65
CA ILE A 98 47.43 14.18 -39.59
C ILE A 98 47.59 15.70 -39.65
N GLY A 99 46.81 16.38 -40.50
CA GLY A 99 46.82 17.83 -40.62
C GLY A 99 46.36 18.56 -39.34
N SER A 100 46.84 19.79 -39.13
CA SER A 100 46.43 20.63 -38.00
C SER A 100 45.00 21.18 -38.13
N ASP A 101 44.46 21.19 -39.35
CA ASP A 101 43.07 21.46 -39.72
C ASP A 101 42.12 20.31 -39.32
N GLU A 102 42.59 19.08 -39.43
CA GLU A 102 41.83 17.89 -39.04
C GLU A 102 41.83 17.66 -37.53
N LEU A 103 42.97 17.86 -36.88
CA LEU A 103 43.17 17.67 -35.45
C LEU A 103 43.89 18.88 -34.83
N PRO A 104 43.14 19.82 -34.22
CA PRO A 104 43.68 21.05 -33.65
C PRO A 104 44.65 20.79 -32.48
N ALA A 105 45.46 21.80 -32.16
CA ALA A 105 46.54 21.69 -31.17
C ALA A 105 46.12 21.18 -29.76
N PRO A 106 44.96 21.59 -29.19
CA PRO A 106 44.54 21.07 -27.88
C PRO A 106 44.23 19.57 -27.91
N GLN A 107 43.51 19.10 -28.93
CA GLN A 107 43.16 17.69 -29.08
C GLN A 107 44.40 16.85 -29.40
N ARG A 108 45.30 17.36 -30.24
CA ARG A 108 46.59 16.73 -30.52
C ARG A 108 47.42 16.55 -29.26
N SER A 109 47.48 17.56 -28.41
CA SER A 109 48.20 17.49 -27.12
C SER A 109 47.59 16.44 -26.19
N ALA A 110 46.26 16.37 -26.12
CA ALA A 110 45.55 15.37 -25.31
C ALA A 110 45.78 13.93 -25.83
N ILE A 111 45.83 13.72 -27.14
CA ILE A 111 46.15 12.40 -27.73
C ILE A 111 47.61 12.03 -27.46
N THR A 112 48.54 12.98 -27.59
CA THR A 112 49.95 12.75 -27.24
C THR A 112 50.10 12.35 -25.78
N ALA A 113 49.43 13.06 -24.85
CA ALA A 113 49.42 12.71 -23.43
C ALA A 113 48.85 11.28 -23.21
N LEU A 114 47.78 10.92 -23.93
CA LEU A 114 47.19 9.59 -23.87
C LEU A 114 48.14 8.49 -24.35
N LEU A 115 48.87 8.73 -25.45
CA LEU A 115 49.88 7.80 -25.98
C LEU A 115 51.09 7.64 -25.04
N HIS A 116 51.38 8.64 -24.22
CA HIS A 116 52.42 8.58 -23.19
C HIS A 116 51.92 8.10 -21.82
N GLY A 117 50.62 7.81 -21.68
CA GLY A 117 50.01 7.35 -20.43
C GLY A 117 49.76 8.46 -19.40
N GLU A 118 49.94 9.74 -19.77
CA GLU A 118 49.77 10.92 -18.92
C GLU A 118 48.30 11.37 -18.89
N THR A 119 47.43 10.51 -18.36
CA THR A 119 45.96 10.58 -18.58
C THR A 119 45.15 10.98 -17.33
N GLN A 120 45.83 11.51 -16.31
CA GLN A 120 45.21 11.78 -14.99
C GLN A 120 43.95 12.67 -15.09
N ASP A 121 43.95 13.66 -15.98
CA ASP A 121 42.82 14.59 -16.18
C ASP A 121 41.70 14.06 -17.10
N LEU A 122 41.97 12.99 -17.87
CA LEU A 122 41.01 12.37 -18.80
C LEU A 122 40.29 11.18 -18.17
N GLY A 123 40.80 10.69 -17.03
CA GLY A 123 40.18 9.67 -16.20
C GLY A 123 40.72 8.25 -16.38
N ARG A 124 40.34 7.35 -15.47
CA ARG A 124 40.93 6.00 -15.32
C ARG A 124 40.85 5.13 -16.58
N PHE A 125 39.81 5.30 -17.39
CA PHE A 125 39.59 4.50 -18.60
C PHE A 125 40.15 5.17 -19.87
N ALA A 126 40.72 6.37 -19.75
CA ALA A 126 41.31 7.12 -20.85
C ALA A 126 42.74 6.67 -21.21
N ARG A 127 43.02 5.36 -21.20
CA ARG A 127 44.37 4.79 -21.45
C ARG A 127 44.28 3.59 -22.39
N LEU A 128 45.24 3.43 -23.29
CA LEU A 128 45.27 2.26 -24.18
C LEU A 128 45.51 0.96 -23.39
N GLY A 129 44.84 -0.12 -23.79
CA GLY A 129 45.06 -1.46 -23.27
C GLY A 129 44.39 -1.75 -21.92
N TRP A 130 43.55 -0.85 -21.39
CA TRP A 130 42.86 -1.13 -20.12
C TRP A 130 41.91 -2.33 -20.21
N ILE A 131 41.34 -2.56 -21.40
CA ILE A 131 40.47 -3.71 -21.66
C ILE A 131 41.25 -5.04 -21.61
N GLU A 132 42.53 -5.02 -22.01
CA GLU A 132 43.42 -6.16 -21.91
C GLU A 132 43.81 -6.45 -20.45
N GLU A 133 43.94 -5.40 -19.63
CA GLU A 133 44.10 -5.57 -18.18
C GLU A 133 42.86 -6.24 -17.56
N LEU A 134 41.65 -5.85 -18.00
CA LEU A 134 40.41 -6.49 -17.56
C LEU A 134 40.35 -7.97 -18.00
N ARG A 135 40.74 -8.27 -19.25
CA ARG A 135 40.85 -9.64 -19.77
C ARG A 135 41.81 -10.49 -18.92
N SER A 136 42.99 -9.95 -18.62
CA SER A 136 44.01 -10.60 -17.80
C SER A 136 43.49 -10.91 -16.39
N ARG A 137 42.81 -9.96 -15.76
CA ARG A 137 42.21 -10.13 -14.42
C ARG A 137 41.13 -11.22 -14.40
N LEU A 138 40.33 -11.32 -15.47
CA LEU A 138 39.34 -12.36 -15.67
C LEU A 138 39.93 -13.75 -15.94
N GLY A 139 41.24 -13.85 -16.21
CA GLY A 139 41.85 -15.08 -16.70
C GLY A 139 41.28 -15.54 -18.04
N ALA A 140 40.63 -14.63 -18.79
CA ALA A 140 39.96 -14.96 -20.03
C ALA A 140 40.99 -15.14 -21.16
N LYS A 141 40.81 -16.18 -22.00
CA LYS A 141 41.61 -16.32 -23.22
C LYS A 141 41.35 -15.17 -24.18
N GLU A 142 40.08 -14.83 -24.41
CA GLU A 142 39.65 -13.71 -25.24
C GLU A 142 38.35 -13.10 -24.70
N LEU A 143 38.14 -11.81 -24.96
CA LEU A 143 36.86 -11.13 -24.78
C LEU A 143 36.22 -10.91 -26.14
N HIS A 144 34.92 -11.17 -26.26
CA HIS A 144 34.18 -11.05 -27.53
C HIS A 144 32.85 -10.31 -27.33
N ASP A 145 32.26 -9.81 -28.42
CA ASP A 145 30.95 -9.15 -28.40
C ASP A 145 30.88 -8.03 -27.34
N ILE A 146 31.94 -7.22 -27.25
CA ILE A 146 32.05 -6.10 -26.29
C ILE A 146 31.11 -4.98 -26.75
N ARG A 147 30.10 -4.69 -25.94
CA ARG A 147 29.13 -3.62 -26.15
C ARG A 147 29.28 -2.59 -25.06
N GLN A 148 29.78 -1.42 -25.42
CA GLN A 148 29.95 -0.32 -24.49
C GLN A 148 28.68 0.52 -24.44
N VAL A 149 28.13 0.65 -23.23
CA VAL A 149 26.91 1.42 -22.99
C VAL A 149 27.26 2.86 -22.63
N ASN A 150 28.31 3.08 -21.84
CA ASN A 150 28.91 4.39 -21.61
C ASN A 150 30.41 4.28 -21.28
N CYS A 151 31.11 5.39 -21.51
CA CYS A 151 32.43 5.66 -20.98
C CYS A 151 32.47 7.12 -20.53
N GLY A 152 33.03 7.38 -19.36
CA GLY A 152 33.36 8.71 -18.86
C GLY A 152 34.65 8.63 -18.06
N ILE A 153 35.08 9.75 -17.49
CA ILE A 153 36.36 9.92 -16.77
C ILE A 153 36.64 8.72 -15.84
N ASP A 154 35.76 8.46 -14.88
CA ASP A 154 35.89 7.33 -13.94
C ASP A 154 34.71 6.34 -14.00
N PHE A 155 33.94 6.38 -15.08
CA PHE A 155 32.73 5.59 -15.23
C PHE A 155 32.79 4.73 -16.48
N CYS A 156 32.48 3.45 -16.34
CA CYS A 156 32.34 2.56 -17.48
C CYS A 156 31.19 1.59 -17.23
N LEU A 157 30.40 1.34 -18.28
CA LEU A 157 29.45 0.24 -18.32
C LEU A 157 29.57 -0.41 -19.69
N LEU A 158 29.92 -1.69 -19.70
CA LEU A 158 29.93 -2.50 -20.89
C LEU A 158 29.44 -3.90 -20.59
N SER A 159 28.85 -4.54 -21.61
CA SER A 159 28.57 -5.97 -21.59
C SER A 159 29.54 -6.66 -22.52
N MET A 160 30.00 -7.85 -22.16
CA MET A 160 30.90 -8.65 -22.99
C MET A 160 30.60 -10.13 -22.83
N ARG A 161 31.06 -10.95 -23.78
CA ARG A 161 31.08 -12.39 -23.60
C ARG A 161 32.37 -12.83 -22.91
N TYR A 162 32.19 -13.51 -21.79
CA TYR A 162 33.23 -14.21 -21.04
C TYR A 162 32.91 -15.70 -21.15
N GLU A 163 33.76 -16.45 -21.85
CA GLU A 163 33.48 -17.83 -22.26
C GLU A 163 32.16 -17.94 -23.07
N ALA A 164 31.20 -18.73 -22.60
CA ALA A 164 29.88 -18.89 -23.24
C ALA A 164 28.83 -17.88 -22.75
N GLU A 165 29.11 -17.16 -21.66
CA GLU A 165 28.14 -16.33 -20.94
C GLU A 165 28.33 -14.84 -21.21
N ARG A 166 27.25 -14.07 -21.08
CA ARG A 166 27.33 -12.61 -21.12
C ARG A 166 27.47 -12.09 -19.70
N VAL A 167 28.36 -11.12 -19.54
CA VAL A 167 28.62 -10.46 -18.26
C VAL A 167 28.62 -8.95 -18.44
N TRP A 168 28.32 -8.25 -17.36
CA TRP A 168 28.36 -6.80 -17.28
C TRP A 168 29.55 -6.38 -16.43
N PHE A 169 30.42 -5.53 -16.99
CA PHE A 169 31.40 -4.80 -16.22
C PHE A 169 30.90 -3.37 -15.98
N LYS A 170 30.88 -2.97 -14.71
CA LYS A 170 30.55 -1.61 -14.29
C LYS A 170 31.63 -1.06 -13.37
N ALA A 171 32.00 0.19 -13.57
CA ALA A 171 32.89 0.95 -12.69
C ALA A 171 32.37 2.37 -12.47
N VAL A 172 32.61 2.92 -11.28
CA VAL A 172 32.05 4.20 -10.85
C VAL A 172 33.08 5.15 -10.22
N GLY A 173 32.95 6.43 -10.53
CA GLY A 173 33.69 7.53 -9.91
C GLY A 173 32.81 8.43 -9.05
N GLU A 174 33.31 9.60 -8.66
CA GLU A 174 32.52 10.63 -7.98
C GLU A 174 31.40 11.16 -8.92
N PRO A 175 30.17 11.37 -8.43
CA PRO A 175 29.72 11.31 -7.02
C PRO A 175 29.23 9.93 -6.54
N ASN A 176 29.37 8.88 -7.36
CA ASN A 176 28.71 7.58 -7.14
C ASN A 176 29.65 6.51 -6.55
N THR A 177 30.76 6.90 -5.92
CA THR A 177 31.74 5.96 -5.35
C THR A 177 31.14 4.99 -4.33
N ARG A 178 30.07 5.39 -3.64
CA ARG A 178 29.30 4.54 -2.71
C ARG A 178 28.58 3.37 -3.39
N GLU A 179 28.27 3.48 -4.68
CA GLU A 179 27.52 2.47 -5.43
C GLU A 179 28.24 1.11 -5.44
N PHE A 180 29.57 1.12 -5.49
CA PHE A 180 30.38 -0.10 -5.44
C PHE A 180 30.12 -0.91 -4.16
N ALA A 181 30.30 -0.28 -2.98
CA ALA A 181 30.12 -0.96 -1.70
C ALA A 181 28.66 -1.41 -1.48
N LEU A 182 27.70 -0.58 -1.92
CA LEU A 182 26.27 -0.91 -1.83
C LEU A 182 25.92 -2.10 -2.71
N THR A 183 26.36 -2.12 -3.97
CA THR A 183 26.06 -3.21 -4.92
C THR A 183 26.61 -4.54 -4.44
N LEU A 184 27.87 -4.56 -3.96
CA LEU A 184 28.47 -5.78 -3.41
C LEU A 184 27.71 -6.29 -2.18
N THR A 185 27.26 -5.38 -1.31
CA THR A 185 26.50 -5.74 -0.10
C THR A 185 25.13 -6.29 -0.46
N LEU A 186 24.41 -5.61 -1.36
CA LEU A 186 23.08 -6.00 -1.78
C LEU A 186 23.09 -7.35 -2.52
N SER A 187 23.98 -7.55 -3.49
CA SER A 187 24.06 -8.82 -4.23
C SER A 187 24.39 -10.01 -3.30
N ARG A 188 25.28 -9.82 -2.31
CA ARG A 188 25.59 -10.89 -1.34
C ARG A 188 24.40 -11.29 -0.48
N LYS A 189 23.52 -10.33 -0.18
CA LYS A 189 22.43 -10.48 0.78
C LYS A 189 21.09 -10.86 0.14
N PHE A 190 20.88 -10.47 -1.11
CA PHE A 190 19.67 -10.73 -1.89
C PHE A 190 20.00 -11.55 -3.14
N ARG A 191 20.68 -12.69 -2.96
CA ARG A 191 21.18 -13.54 -4.07
C ARG A 191 20.08 -14.07 -4.99
N ASP A 192 18.88 -14.27 -4.44
CA ASP A 192 17.73 -14.75 -5.21
C ASP A 192 17.10 -13.65 -6.09
N TYR A 193 17.46 -12.37 -5.86
CA TYR A 193 16.82 -11.21 -6.48
C TYR A 193 17.77 -10.31 -7.28
N LEU A 194 19.07 -10.42 -7.06
CA LEU A 194 20.09 -9.58 -7.70
C LEU A 194 21.12 -10.44 -8.42
N PRO A 195 21.66 -9.98 -9.55
CA PRO A 195 22.70 -10.70 -10.29
C PRO A 195 23.91 -11.03 -9.40
N SER A 196 24.51 -12.20 -9.61
CA SER A 196 25.73 -12.59 -8.91
C SER A 196 26.88 -11.69 -9.31
N ILE A 197 27.65 -11.23 -8.33
CA ILE A 197 28.93 -10.56 -8.59
C ILE A 197 30.00 -11.62 -8.74
N LEU A 198 30.51 -11.76 -9.97
CA LEU A 198 31.58 -12.68 -10.33
C LEU A 198 32.94 -12.18 -9.83
N MET A 199 33.16 -10.86 -9.89
CA MET A 199 34.44 -10.25 -9.53
C MET A 199 34.25 -8.81 -9.04
N ALA A 200 35.03 -8.43 -8.02
CA ALA A 200 35.16 -7.04 -7.59
C ALA A 200 36.58 -6.54 -7.87
N ILE A 201 36.70 -5.29 -8.31
CA ILE A 201 37.95 -4.61 -8.66
C ILE A 201 37.98 -3.29 -7.87
N PRO A 202 38.38 -3.32 -6.58
CA PRO A 202 38.28 -2.18 -5.67
C PRO A 202 39.01 -0.93 -6.15
N GLU A 203 40.18 -1.08 -6.76
CA GLU A 203 40.99 0.01 -7.32
C GLU A 203 40.26 0.77 -8.44
N TRP A 204 39.26 0.14 -9.07
CA TRP A 204 38.44 0.73 -10.11
C TRP A 204 37.04 1.10 -9.62
N ASN A 205 36.74 0.91 -8.32
CA ASN A 205 35.36 0.86 -7.81
C ASN A 205 34.45 0.04 -8.76
N GLY A 206 35.00 -1.05 -9.29
CA GLY A 206 34.43 -1.78 -10.42
C GLY A 206 34.03 -3.19 -10.04
N TRP A 207 33.07 -3.75 -10.75
CA TRP A 207 32.62 -5.11 -10.55
C TRP A 207 32.13 -5.73 -11.86
N ILE A 208 32.16 -7.06 -11.88
CA ILE A 208 31.64 -7.88 -12.96
C ILE A 208 30.45 -8.65 -12.40
N ALA A 209 29.31 -8.53 -13.06
CA ALA A 209 28.09 -9.23 -12.73
C ALA A 209 27.66 -10.15 -13.89
N GLU A 210 26.97 -11.23 -13.56
CA GLU A 210 26.27 -12.05 -14.55
C GLU A 210 25.23 -11.20 -15.30
N ASP A 211 25.04 -11.48 -16.59
CA ASP A 211 23.87 -11.02 -17.32
C ASP A 211 22.64 -11.83 -16.89
N VAL A 212 21.48 -11.20 -16.85
CA VAL A 212 20.23 -11.86 -16.45
C VAL A 212 19.24 -11.75 -17.60
N ASP A 213 18.78 -12.90 -18.06
CA ASP A 213 17.74 -12.99 -19.08
C ASP A 213 16.41 -12.43 -18.55
N GLY A 214 15.73 -11.62 -19.36
CA GLY A 214 14.42 -11.06 -18.99
C GLY A 214 13.99 -9.89 -19.88
N ILE A 215 12.75 -9.43 -19.66
CA ILE A 215 12.19 -8.24 -20.30
C ILE A 215 12.19 -7.12 -19.27
N PRO A 216 12.78 -5.94 -19.55
CA PRO A 216 12.67 -4.78 -18.68
C PRO A 216 11.20 -4.45 -18.37
N LEU A 217 10.88 -4.10 -17.12
CA LEU A 217 9.49 -3.82 -16.72
C LEU A 217 8.83 -2.70 -17.53
N ASN A 218 9.60 -1.74 -18.04
CA ASN A 218 9.09 -0.68 -18.91
C ASN A 218 8.77 -1.13 -20.35
N GLN A 219 9.08 -2.37 -20.69
CA GLN A 219 8.83 -2.98 -22.01
C GLN A 219 7.75 -4.07 -21.94
N THR A 220 7.16 -4.33 -20.77
CA THR A 220 6.09 -5.32 -20.60
C THR A 220 4.84 -4.72 -19.95
N SER A 221 3.68 -5.07 -20.50
CA SER A 221 2.36 -4.79 -19.93
C SER A 221 1.71 -6.02 -19.32
N ASP A 222 2.44 -7.14 -19.24
CA ASP A 222 1.95 -8.41 -18.67
C ASP A 222 1.74 -8.28 -17.15
N PRO A 223 0.50 -8.37 -16.64
CA PRO A 223 0.23 -8.28 -15.21
C PRO A 223 0.96 -9.34 -14.37
N ALA A 224 1.21 -10.53 -14.92
CA ALA A 224 1.89 -11.60 -14.20
C ALA A 224 3.37 -11.27 -13.97
N ALA A 225 4.05 -10.73 -14.98
CA ALA A 225 5.42 -10.24 -14.86
C ALA A 225 5.54 -9.11 -13.80
N TRP A 226 4.56 -8.21 -13.78
CA TRP A 226 4.46 -7.17 -12.75
C TRP A 226 4.22 -7.77 -11.36
N GLU A 227 3.30 -8.73 -11.22
CA GLU A 227 3.02 -9.40 -9.94
C GLU A 227 4.24 -10.11 -9.35
N VAL A 228 5.03 -10.80 -10.19
CA VAL A 228 6.29 -11.42 -9.78
C VAL A 228 7.29 -10.38 -9.29
N ALA A 229 7.47 -9.28 -10.03
CA ALA A 229 8.36 -8.19 -9.62
C ALA A 229 7.91 -7.54 -8.30
N PHE A 230 6.60 -7.30 -8.14
CA PHE A 230 6.02 -6.78 -6.91
C PHE A 230 6.22 -7.73 -5.73
N THR A 231 6.03 -9.02 -5.94
CA THR A 231 6.22 -10.05 -4.92
C THR A 231 7.68 -10.10 -4.50
N ALA A 232 8.61 -10.11 -5.46
CA ALA A 232 10.05 -10.09 -5.21
C ALA A 232 10.50 -8.84 -4.43
N LEU A 233 10.00 -7.65 -4.78
CA LEU A 233 10.28 -6.43 -4.04
C LEU A 233 9.67 -6.46 -2.63
N ALA A 234 8.47 -7.04 -2.48
CA ALA A 234 7.82 -7.20 -1.19
C ALA A 234 8.54 -8.19 -0.27
N THR A 235 9.21 -9.20 -0.84
CA THR A 235 10.01 -10.20 -0.10
C THR A 235 11.42 -9.70 0.25
N MET A 236 11.87 -8.55 -0.26
CA MET A 236 13.09 -7.86 0.22
C MET A 236 12.92 -7.24 1.63
N GLN A 237 12.10 -7.84 2.49
CA GLN A 237 12.10 -7.57 3.92
C GLN A 237 13.35 -8.19 4.55
N ASP A 238 13.83 -7.55 5.60
CA ASP A 238 15.06 -7.95 6.26
C ASP A 238 14.92 -7.94 7.77
N GLU A 239 15.69 -8.81 8.41
CA GLU A 239 15.71 -8.95 9.85
C GLU A 239 17.14 -8.84 10.35
N TRP A 240 17.40 -7.78 11.11
CA TRP A 240 18.69 -7.49 11.71
C TRP A 240 18.68 -7.96 13.16
N GLN A 241 19.38 -9.05 13.44
CA GLN A 241 19.72 -9.43 14.81
C GLN A 241 20.93 -8.60 15.27
N LEU A 242 20.68 -7.44 15.89
CA LEU A 242 21.77 -6.56 16.36
C LEU A 242 22.44 -7.12 17.62
N SER A 243 21.75 -7.96 18.38
CA SER A 243 22.32 -8.74 19.50
C SER A 243 21.49 -10.01 19.74
N ARG A 244 21.93 -10.87 20.67
CA ARG A 244 21.17 -12.09 21.06
C ARG A 244 19.80 -11.80 21.68
N SER A 245 19.57 -10.57 22.14
CA SER A 245 18.32 -10.16 22.80
C SER A 245 17.59 -9.05 22.05
N PHE A 246 18.14 -8.53 20.95
CA PHE A 246 17.53 -7.43 20.22
C PHE A 246 17.51 -7.69 18.71
N THR A 247 16.31 -7.68 18.17
CA THR A 247 16.02 -7.84 16.74
C THR A 247 15.33 -6.59 16.23
N LEU A 248 15.78 -6.10 15.08
CA LEU A 248 15.17 -5.01 14.33
C LEU A 248 14.69 -5.56 12.97
N SER A 249 13.50 -5.18 12.55
CA SER A 249 12.91 -5.61 11.27
C SER A 249 12.49 -4.38 10.46
N PRO A 250 13.43 -3.75 9.72
CA PRO A 250 13.09 -2.71 8.77
C PRO A 250 12.44 -3.32 7.53
N GLY A 251 11.40 -2.66 7.03
CA GLY A 251 10.70 -3.05 5.81
C GLY A 251 10.30 -1.82 5.00
N LEU A 252 10.39 -1.94 3.68
CA LEU A 252 9.84 -0.96 2.76
C LEU A 252 8.97 -1.70 1.77
N ARG A 253 7.69 -1.31 1.69
CA ARG A 253 6.78 -1.83 0.69
C ARG A 253 6.46 -0.72 -0.30
N TRP A 254 6.43 -1.06 -1.58
CA TRP A 254 5.89 -0.18 -2.61
C TRP A 254 4.49 -0.68 -3.00
N GLU A 255 3.51 0.22 -3.04
CA GLU A 255 2.13 -0.11 -3.35
C GLU A 255 1.64 0.68 -4.56
N VAL A 256 0.92 0.01 -5.46
CA VAL A 256 0.27 0.64 -6.62
C VAL A 256 -1.21 0.25 -6.62
N SER A 257 -2.09 1.22 -6.88
CA SER A 257 -3.54 0.99 -6.99
C SER A 257 -4.08 1.71 -8.22
N PRO A 258 -3.94 1.12 -9.41
CA PRO A 258 -4.50 1.69 -10.64
C PRO A 258 -6.04 1.69 -10.57
N PRO A 259 -6.72 2.56 -11.34
CA PRO A 259 -8.17 2.52 -11.45
C PRO A 259 -8.66 1.20 -12.04
N PRO A 260 -9.83 0.70 -11.60
CA PRO A 260 -10.47 -0.43 -12.26
C PRO A 260 -10.82 -0.06 -13.71
N HIS A 261 -10.73 -1.05 -14.59
CA HIS A 261 -11.12 -0.95 -16.00
C HIS A 261 -12.04 -2.12 -16.35
N GLY A 262 -12.90 -1.92 -17.33
CA GLY A 262 -13.78 -2.97 -17.83
C GLY A 262 -13.05 -3.98 -18.71
N ALA A 263 -13.61 -5.16 -18.89
CA ALA A 263 -13.12 -6.10 -19.90
C ALA A 263 -13.40 -5.52 -21.30
N GLY A 264 -12.36 -5.22 -22.07
CA GLY A 264 -12.50 -4.65 -23.42
C GLY A 264 -12.95 -3.18 -23.42
N THR A 265 -14.11 -2.89 -24.02
CA THR A 265 -14.61 -1.51 -24.22
C THR A 265 -15.54 -1.04 -23.09
N GLU A 266 -15.83 -1.88 -22.10
CA GLU A 266 -16.80 -1.64 -21.03
C GLU A 266 -16.26 -0.78 -19.88
N ASN A 267 -15.56 0.31 -20.20
CA ASN A 267 -15.05 1.23 -19.18
C ASN A 267 -16.16 2.13 -18.61
N ALA A 268 -16.08 2.40 -17.31
CA ALA A 268 -16.89 3.41 -16.65
C ALA A 268 -16.67 4.79 -17.26
N TYR A 269 -17.73 5.60 -17.29
CA TYR A 269 -17.64 7.00 -17.67
C TYR A 269 -17.16 7.85 -16.49
N THR A 270 -16.41 8.90 -16.79
CA THR A 270 -15.97 9.92 -15.84
C THR A 270 -16.13 11.30 -16.46
N LEU A 271 -15.78 12.34 -15.71
CA LEU A 271 -15.89 13.74 -16.13
C LEU A 271 -14.52 14.33 -16.47
N ALA A 272 -14.50 15.21 -17.48
CA ALA A 272 -13.44 16.18 -17.70
C ALA A 272 -13.87 17.55 -17.13
N GLY A 273 -12.91 18.42 -16.85
CA GLY A 273 -13.16 19.72 -16.21
C GLY A 273 -13.06 19.67 -14.68
N SER A 274 -13.54 20.71 -14.00
CA SER A 274 -13.41 20.87 -12.55
C SER A 274 -14.76 20.79 -11.84
N ILE A 275 -14.87 19.90 -10.86
CA ILE A 275 -16.05 19.79 -9.98
C ILE A 275 -16.28 21.09 -9.18
N ALA A 276 -15.22 21.86 -8.92
CA ALA A 276 -15.35 23.16 -8.25
C ALA A 276 -15.91 24.26 -9.18
N LEU A 277 -15.93 24.03 -10.49
CA LEU A 277 -16.47 24.93 -11.51
C LEU A 277 -17.39 24.13 -12.45
N PRO A 278 -18.62 23.76 -12.00
CA PRO A 278 -19.44 22.78 -12.71
C PRO A 278 -19.78 23.14 -14.16
N ALA A 279 -19.84 24.43 -14.50
CA ALA A 279 -19.97 24.93 -15.88
C ALA A 279 -18.87 24.46 -16.85
N THR A 280 -17.72 23.98 -16.35
CA THR A 280 -16.63 23.44 -17.16
C THR A 280 -16.71 21.93 -17.37
N LEU A 281 -17.66 21.25 -16.73
CA LEU A 281 -17.77 19.79 -16.78
C LEU A 281 -18.24 19.34 -18.16
N SER A 282 -17.59 18.29 -18.66
CA SER A 282 -17.99 17.57 -19.85
C SER A 282 -17.77 16.06 -19.66
N LEU A 283 -18.46 15.24 -20.44
CA LEU A 283 -18.31 13.80 -20.34
C LEU A 283 -16.97 13.41 -20.96
N ALA A 284 -16.10 12.75 -20.20
CA ALA A 284 -14.83 12.30 -20.73
C ALA A 284 -15.05 11.19 -21.77
N PRO A 285 -14.19 11.09 -22.80
CA PRO A 285 -14.24 9.98 -23.76
C PRO A 285 -14.23 8.62 -23.04
N ARG A 286 -15.02 7.67 -23.54
CA ARG A 286 -15.07 6.32 -22.97
C ARG A 286 -13.68 5.68 -22.99
N GLY A 287 -13.27 5.10 -21.86
CA GLY A 287 -11.91 4.58 -21.68
C GLY A 287 -10.94 5.57 -21.03
N THR A 288 -11.35 6.81 -20.79
CA THR A 288 -10.59 7.71 -19.90
C THR A 288 -10.52 7.08 -18.50
N PRO A 289 -9.33 6.90 -17.91
CA PRO A 289 -9.20 6.32 -16.58
C PRO A 289 -9.85 7.22 -15.53
N LEU A 290 -10.45 6.61 -14.49
CA LEU A 290 -11.10 7.36 -13.41
C LEU A 290 -10.12 8.30 -12.68
N TRP A 291 -8.83 7.91 -12.60
CA TRP A 291 -7.71 8.73 -12.11
C TRP A 291 -6.40 8.23 -12.75
N HIS A 292 -5.35 9.04 -12.70
CA HIS A 292 -4.00 8.64 -13.07
C HIS A 292 -3.34 7.82 -11.96
N THR A 293 -2.73 6.69 -12.32
CA THR A 293 -2.04 5.82 -11.36
C THR A 293 -0.81 6.52 -10.79
N GLU A 294 -0.82 6.77 -9.48
CA GLU A 294 0.35 7.25 -8.75
C GLU A 294 1.31 6.11 -8.43
N LEU A 295 2.59 6.29 -8.75
CA LEU A 295 3.66 5.29 -8.55
C LEU A 295 4.52 5.58 -7.30
N PHE A 296 4.19 6.58 -6.48
CA PHE A 296 5.03 6.99 -5.34
C PHE A 296 4.41 6.66 -3.97
N ASN A 297 3.74 5.51 -3.82
CA ASN A 297 3.21 5.06 -2.53
C ASN A 297 4.17 4.10 -1.84
N PHE A 298 5.18 4.67 -1.17
CA PHE A 298 6.09 3.93 -0.31
C PHE A 298 5.54 3.80 1.10
N ALA A 299 5.43 2.56 1.57
CA ALA A 299 4.91 2.14 2.86
C ALA A 299 6.06 1.61 3.74
N PRO A 300 6.83 2.50 4.40
CA PRO A 300 7.87 2.09 5.33
C PRO A 300 7.25 1.42 6.57
N ARG A 301 7.97 0.44 7.11
CA ARG A 301 7.60 -0.33 8.31
C ARG A 301 8.86 -0.59 9.12
N LEU A 302 8.73 -0.49 10.44
CA LEU A 302 9.80 -0.76 11.37
C LEU A 302 9.25 -1.54 12.56
N GLY A 303 9.81 -2.72 12.80
CA GLY A 303 9.56 -3.53 13.99
C GLY A 303 10.82 -3.65 14.83
N ALA A 304 10.66 -3.74 16.14
CA ALA A 304 11.72 -4.04 17.10
C ALA A 304 11.22 -5.01 18.16
N VAL A 305 12.06 -5.97 18.51
CA VAL A 305 11.81 -6.94 19.59
C VAL A 305 13.02 -6.93 20.51
N TRP A 306 12.76 -6.75 21.80
CA TRP A 306 13.77 -6.73 22.85
C TRP A 306 13.41 -7.71 23.96
N ALA A 307 14.20 -8.78 24.07
CA ALA A 307 14.16 -9.74 25.17
C ALA A 307 14.95 -9.20 26.36
N VAL A 308 14.26 -8.47 27.24
CA VAL A 308 14.85 -7.79 28.40
C VAL A 308 15.33 -8.80 29.44
N ASP A 309 14.53 -9.84 29.67
CA ASP A 309 14.83 -10.93 30.59
C ASP A 309 14.43 -12.25 29.94
N ASN A 310 15.29 -13.26 30.08
CA ASN A 310 15.12 -14.60 29.52
C ASN A 310 15.16 -15.69 30.60
N MET A 311 15.10 -15.31 31.89
CA MET A 311 15.01 -16.28 32.97
C MET A 311 13.69 -17.06 32.88
N PRO A 312 13.72 -18.40 32.90
CA PRO A 312 12.53 -19.23 32.85
C PRO A 312 11.46 -18.83 33.89
N GLY A 313 10.25 -18.51 33.43
CA GLY A 313 9.13 -18.08 34.27
C GLY A 313 9.18 -16.62 34.72
N GLN A 314 10.18 -15.86 34.29
CA GLN A 314 10.29 -14.41 34.49
C GLN A 314 10.63 -13.68 33.18
N GLU A 315 10.46 -14.33 32.03
CA GLU A 315 10.78 -13.75 30.74
C GLU A 315 10.03 -12.42 30.55
N LEU A 316 10.75 -11.41 30.06
CA LEU A 316 10.22 -10.10 29.77
C LEU A 316 10.59 -9.73 28.34
N LEU A 317 9.57 -9.55 27.51
CA LEU A 317 9.71 -9.20 26.11
C LEU A 317 9.01 -7.88 25.83
N ILE A 318 9.69 -6.97 25.16
CA ILE A 318 9.11 -5.73 24.64
C ILE A 318 9.09 -5.83 23.11
N ARG A 319 7.93 -5.56 22.51
CA ARG A 319 7.75 -5.47 21.07
C ARG A 319 7.24 -4.07 20.72
N ALA A 320 7.87 -3.42 19.76
CA ALA A 320 7.41 -2.15 19.23
C ALA A 320 7.36 -2.21 17.71
N GLY A 321 6.38 -1.56 17.11
CA GLY A 321 6.22 -1.53 15.67
C GLY A 321 5.53 -0.26 15.21
N ALA A 322 5.90 0.24 14.05
CA ALA A 322 5.19 1.30 13.35
C ALA A 322 5.27 1.11 11.83
N GLY A 323 4.24 1.56 11.11
CA GLY A 323 4.25 1.49 9.66
C GLY A 323 3.15 2.31 8.99
N VAL A 324 3.33 2.54 7.69
CA VAL A 324 2.34 3.16 6.80
C VAL A 324 1.64 2.06 6.00
N PHE A 325 0.32 2.19 5.85
CA PHE A 325 -0.52 1.25 5.12
C PHE A 325 -1.48 2.04 4.21
N PHE A 326 -1.40 1.85 2.89
CA PHE A 326 -2.33 2.50 1.97
C PHE A 326 -3.63 1.69 1.86
N GLY A 327 -4.74 2.41 1.71
CA GLY A 327 -6.02 1.85 1.30
C GLY A 327 -6.20 1.96 -0.21
N THR A 328 -7.27 1.35 -0.72
CA THR A 328 -7.60 1.39 -2.16
C THR A 328 -8.84 2.25 -2.40
N ALA A 329 -8.93 2.80 -3.61
CA ALA A 329 -10.13 3.50 -4.08
C ALA A 329 -11.07 2.60 -4.91
N ASN A 330 -10.75 1.30 -5.02
CA ASN A 330 -11.42 0.43 -5.98
C ASN A 330 -12.88 0.13 -5.61
N ARG A 331 -13.21 0.06 -4.30
CA ARG A 331 -14.59 -0.15 -3.85
C ARG A 331 -15.53 0.99 -4.30
N PRO A 332 -15.28 2.27 -3.98
CA PRO A 332 -16.13 3.35 -4.50
C PRO A 332 -16.04 3.49 -6.02
N ALA A 333 -14.89 3.19 -6.64
CA ALA A 333 -14.75 3.23 -8.09
C ALA A 333 -15.60 2.19 -8.81
N ALA A 334 -15.84 1.03 -8.20
CA ALA A 334 -16.75 0.02 -8.74
C ALA A 334 -18.20 0.52 -8.83
N GLU A 335 -18.62 1.50 -8.02
CA GLU A 335 -19.96 2.10 -8.14
C GLU A 335 -20.13 2.82 -9.50
N ALA A 336 -19.05 3.33 -10.10
CA ALA A 336 -19.07 3.95 -11.43
C ALA A 336 -19.46 2.96 -12.54
N PHE A 337 -19.21 1.66 -12.35
CA PHE A 337 -19.58 0.59 -13.28
C PHE A 337 -21.04 0.13 -13.12
N ASN A 338 -21.80 0.74 -12.21
CA ASN A 338 -23.24 0.56 -12.07
C ASN A 338 -24.02 1.85 -12.40
N ALA A 339 -23.37 2.84 -13.03
CA ALA A 339 -23.93 4.18 -13.23
C ALA A 339 -24.21 4.47 -14.72
N LEU A 340 -23.98 5.70 -15.18
CA LEU A 340 -24.14 6.12 -16.58
C LEU A 340 -23.58 5.08 -17.57
N GLY A 341 -24.43 4.60 -18.49
CA GLY A 341 -24.08 3.60 -19.50
C GLY A 341 -24.25 2.13 -19.07
N PHE A 342 -24.49 1.86 -17.78
CA PHE A 342 -24.66 0.51 -17.23
C PHE A 342 -26.03 0.31 -16.57
N SER A 343 -26.56 1.34 -15.91
CA SER A 343 -27.90 1.34 -15.35
C SER A 343 -28.63 2.65 -15.65
N ALA A 344 -29.95 2.59 -15.65
CA ALA A 344 -30.82 3.76 -15.78
C ALA A 344 -32.01 3.59 -14.82
N THR A 345 -32.31 4.65 -14.07
CA THR A 345 -33.38 4.66 -13.09
C THR A 345 -34.27 5.87 -13.34
N ASN A 346 -35.59 5.70 -13.27
CA ASN A 346 -36.55 6.78 -13.37
C ASN A 346 -37.38 6.84 -12.08
N HIS A 347 -37.33 7.95 -11.36
CA HIS A 347 -38.12 8.18 -10.14
C HIS A 347 -39.29 9.11 -10.45
N GLN A 348 -40.52 8.66 -10.20
CA GLN A 348 -41.72 9.48 -10.37
C GLN A 348 -42.44 9.67 -9.04
N THR A 349 -42.74 10.91 -8.70
CA THR A 349 -43.42 11.30 -7.45
C THR A 349 -44.71 12.03 -7.80
N ASN A 350 -45.79 11.81 -7.05
CA ASN A 350 -47.10 12.45 -7.26
C ASN A 350 -47.71 12.24 -8.67
N VAL A 351 -47.39 11.11 -9.32
CA VAL A 351 -47.97 10.75 -10.62
C VAL A 351 -49.20 9.84 -10.47
N PRO A 352 -50.23 9.98 -11.32
CA PRO A 352 -51.36 9.05 -11.33
C PRO A 352 -50.95 7.62 -11.67
N VAL A 353 -51.59 6.64 -11.02
CA VAL A 353 -51.38 5.20 -11.27
C VAL A 353 -52.63 4.64 -11.97
N PRO A 354 -52.48 3.81 -13.03
CA PRO A 354 -51.25 3.22 -13.57
C PRO A 354 -50.40 4.20 -14.38
N VAL A 355 -49.08 4.00 -14.34
CA VAL A 355 -48.12 4.74 -15.16
C VAL A 355 -48.26 4.37 -16.65
N THR A 356 -48.05 5.34 -17.54
CA THR A 356 -48.13 5.17 -19.00
C THR A 356 -46.90 4.44 -19.55
N PRO A 357 -47.01 3.78 -20.73
CA PRO A 357 -45.84 3.14 -21.37
C PRO A 357 -44.68 4.10 -21.66
N THR A 358 -44.96 5.38 -21.92
CA THR A 358 -43.93 6.41 -22.10
C THR A 358 -43.20 6.76 -20.80
N GLN A 359 -43.88 6.67 -19.66
CA GLN A 359 -43.27 6.82 -18.33
C GLN A 359 -42.34 5.64 -17.98
N LEU A 360 -42.47 4.50 -18.67
CA LEU A 360 -41.66 3.29 -18.50
C LEU A 360 -40.49 3.17 -19.49
N ASN A 361 -40.27 4.15 -20.36
CA ASN A 361 -39.15 4.12 -21.31
C ASN A 361 -37.82 4.38 -20.57
N ILE A 362 -37.08 3.31 -20.30
CA ILE A 362 -35.80 3.34 -19.57
C ILE A 362 -34.72 2.80 -20.52
N SER A 363 -33.67 3.60 -20.77
CA SER A 363 -32.56 3.26 -21.65
C SER A 363 -31.23 3.53 -20.96
N THR A 364 -30.27 2.63 -21.13
CA THR A 364 -28.87 2.81 -20.71
C THR A 364 -28.03 3.51 -21.77
N ALA A 365 -28.63 3.92 -22.90
CA ALA A 365 -27.92 4.66 -23.94
C ALA A 365 -27.34 5.96 -23.38
N VAL A 366 -26.08 6.23 -23.72
CA VAL A 366 -25.36 7.41 -23.24
C VAL A 366 -25.58 8.55 -24.24
N SER A 367 -26.53 9.42 -23.94
CA SER A 367 -26.84 10.62 -24.72
C SER A 367 -27.12 11.79 -23.78
N ALA A 368 -26.53 12.95 -24.06
CA ALA A 368 -26.80 14.17 -23.30
C ALA A 368 -28.27 14.60 -23.45
N PRO A 369 -28.88 15.23 -22.43
CA PRO A 369 -28.33 15.52 -21.11
C PRO A 369 -28.35 14.29 -20.18
N TYR A 370 -27.29 14.12 -19.39
CA TYR A 370 -27.07 13.02 -18.44
C TYR A 370 -27.74 13.29 -17.08
N THR A 371 -28.97 13.79 -17.09
CA THR A 371 -29.67 14.27 -15.88
C THR A 371 -30.43 13.18 -15.13
N ASN A 372 -30.72 12.06 -15.78
CA ASN A 372 -31.46 10.92 -15.22
C ASN A 372 -30.55 9.81 -14.65
N THR A 373 -29.27 10.11 -14.45
CA THR A 373 -28.30 9.19 -13.88
C THR A 373 -27.21 9.98 -13.18
N THR A 374 -26.43 9.30 -12.35
CA THR A 374 -25.31 9.92 -11.63
C THR A 374 -24.02 9.62 -12.38
N VAL A 375 -23.15 10.61 -12.51
CA VAL A 375 -21.78 10.40 -13.01
C VAL A 375 -20.82 10.37 -11.82
N PHE A 376 -19.88 9.43 -11.86
CA PHE A 376 -18.88 9.26 -10.81
C PHE A 376 -17.56 9.89 -11.26
N ALA A 377 -16.92 10.63 -10.37
CA ALA A 377 -15.67 11.32 -10.64
C ALA A 377 -14.70 11.22 -9.47
N PHE A 378 -13.41 11.20 -9.80
CA PHE A 378 -12.31 11.20 -8.83
C PHE A 378 -11.35 12.34 -9.16
N PRO A 379 -10.54 12.83 -8.20
CA PRO A 379 -9.39 13.66 -8.52
C PRO A 379 -8.54 13.00 -9.62
N GLN A 380 -8.13 13.77 -10.64
CA GLN A 380 -7.26 13.26 -11.71
C GLN A 380 -5.97 12.65 -11.14
N HIS A 381 -5.40 13.29 -10.11
CA HIS A 381 -4.30 12.76 -9.31
C HIS A 381 -4.81 12.31 -7.95
N LEU A 382 -5.34 11.09 -7.89
CA LEU A 382 -5.89 10.54 -6.67
C LEU A 382 -4.77 10.08 -5.73
N GLN A 383 -4.54 10.85 -4.66
CA GLN A 383 -3.69 10.42 -3.56
C GLN A 383 -4.43 9.37 -2.73
N LEU A 384 -3.84 8.18 -2.61
CA LEU A 384 -4.47 7.09 -1.86
C LEU A 384 -4.66 7.45 -0.38
N PRO A 385 -5.77 7.00 0.24
CA PRO A 385 -5.90 7.02 1.69
C PRO A 385 -4.77 6.22 2.32
N TYR A 386 -4.28 6.65 3.48
CA TYR A 386 -3.28 5.88 4.22
C TYR A 386 -3.54 5.92 5.72
N THR A 387 -3.04 4.92 6.43
CA THR A 387 -3.06 4.83 7.88
C THR A 387 -1.66 4.62 8.40
N ILE A 388 -1.26 5.47 9.35
CA ILE A 388 -0.08 5.25 10.17
C ILE A 388 -0.56 4.42 11.36
N GLN A 389 0.03 3.24 11.55
CA GLN A 389 -0.27 2.37 12.69
C GLN A 389 0.98 2.20 13.52
N TRP A 390 0.83 2.20 14.85
CA TRP A 390 1.91 1.91 15.77
C TRP A 390 1.42 1.09 16.95
N ASN A 391 2.29 0.21 17.45
CA ASN A 391 2.02 -0.59 18.62
C ASN A 391 3.26 -0.70 19.51
N VAL A 392 3.05 -0.70 20.81
CA VAL A 392 4.07 -1.03 21.81
C VAL A 392 3.46 -2.02 22.78
N ALA A 393 4.07 -3.19 22.90
CA ALA A 393 3.60 -4.27 23.75
C ALA A 393 4.72 -4.75 24.69
N MET A 394 4.36 -5.02 25.92
CA MET A 394 5.19 -5.67 26.92
C MET A 394 4.53 -6.99 27.30
N GLU A 395 5.29 -8.08 27.26
CA GLU A 395 4.85 -9.40 27.71
C GLU A 395 5.76 -9.87 28.84
N LYS A 396 5.17 -10.22 29.98
CA LYS A 396 5.87 -10.72 31.16
C LYS A 396 5.33 -12.09 31.52
N SER A 397 6.22 -13.08 31.62
CA SER A 397 5.91 -14.33 32.29
C SER A 397 5.77 -14.09 33.79
N VAL A 398 4.70 -14.61 34.38
CA VAL A 398 4.40 -14.48 35.82
C VAL A 398 4.45 -15.88 36.45
N GLY A 399 5.66 -16.39 36.60
CA GLY A 399 5.90 -17.79 36.94
C GLY A 399 5.72 -18.71 35.73
N ILE A 400 5.56 -20.00 35.99
CA ILE A 400 5.50 -21.01 34.93
C ILE A 400 4.08 -21.08 34.37
N GLY A 401 3.96 -20.96 33.04
CA GLY A 401 2.70 -21.15 32.32
C GLY A 401 1.69 -20.01 32.46
N GLN A 402 2.13 -18.82 32.89
CA GLN A 402 1.29 -17.62 32.97
C GLN A 402 1.97 -16.44 32.31
N THR A 403 1.20 -15.66 31.56
CA THR A 403 1.69 -14.50 30.83
C THR A 403 0.73 -13.33 30.99
N LEU A 404 1.28 -12.17 31.31
CA LEU A 404 0.59 -10.89 31.29
C LEU A 404 1.15 -10.06 30.13
N SER A 405 0.26 -9.61 29.24
CA SER A 405 0.60 -8.73 28.14
C SER A 405 -0.10 -7.37 28.32
N LEU A 406 0.64 -6.29 28.14
CA LEU A 406 0.16 -4.92 28.12
C LEU A 406 0.52 -4.32 26.76
N SER A 407 -0.45 -3.84 25.99
CA SER A 407 -0.22 -3.30 24.65
C SER A 407 -0.92 -1.96 24.48
N TRP A 408 -0.21 -0.98 23.93
CA TRP A 408 -0.80 0.25 23.40
C TRP A 408 -0.78 0.19 21.88
N LEU A 409 -1.94 0.37 21.24
CA LEU A 409 -2.11 0.41 19.80
C LEU A 409 -2.71 1.75 19.40
N GLY A 410 -2.14 2.40 18.40
CA GLY A 410 -2.67 3.63 17.83
C GLY A 410 -2.75 3.57 16.32
N THR A 411 -3.77 4.21 15.75
CA THR A 411 -3.86 4.47 14.32
C THR A 411 -4.24 5.93 14.06
N ASP A 412 -3.66 6.49 13.00
CA ASP A 412 -4.03 7.80 12.46
C ASP A 412 -4.15 7.65 10.93
N SER A 413 -5.39 7.77 10.44
CA SER A 413 -5.72 7.65 9.04
C SER A 413 -5.93 9.02 8.41
N ARG A 414 -5.41 9.22 7.21
CA ARG A 414 -5.46 10.48 6.47
C ARG A 414 -5.86 10.22 5.02
N ARG A 415 -6.32 11.29 4.36
CA ARG A 415 -6.78 11.26 2.96
C ARG A 415 -7.88 10.23 2.73
N LEU A 416 -8.68 9.94 3.76
CA LEU A 416 -9.80 9.04 3.65
C LEU A 416 -10.80 9.63 2.64
N LEU A 417 -11.28 8.77 1.74
CA LEU A 417 -12.20 9.17 0.68
C LEU A 417 -13.54 9.58 1.27
N GLN A 418 -14.05 10.70 0.80
CA GLN A 418 -15.38 11.21 1.13
C GLN A 418 -16.27 11.08 -0.10
N LYS A 419 -17.46 10.49 0.00
CA LYS A 419 -18.45 10.61 -1.08
C LYS A 419 -19.11 11.99 -0.99
N ARG A 420 -18.87 12.85 -1.97
CA ARG A 420 -19.53 14.14 -2.13
C ARG A 420 -20.50 14.06 -3.29
N ARG A 421 -21.79 14.01 -2.98
CA ARG A 421 -22.89 14.08 -3.95
C ARG A 421 -23.21 15.57 -4.20
N THR A 422 -23.23 16.00 -5.45
CA THR A 422 -23.53 17.40 -5.83
C THR A 422 -24.46 17.38 -7.04
N ASP A 423 -25.62 18.04 -6.92
CA ASP A 423 -26.43 18.37 -8.09
C ASP A 423 -25.84 19.60 -8.77
N VAL A 424 -25.60 19.51 -10.08
CA VAL A 424 -24.96 20.57 -10.87
C VAL A 424 -25.88 21.11 -11.98
N ARG A 425 -27.16 20.73 -12.01
CA ARG A 425 -28.10 21.12 -13.08
C ARG A 425 -28.22 22.62 -13.28
N ASN A 426 -28.12 23.41 -12.20
CA ASN A 426 -28.28 24.86 -12.26
C ASN A 426 -27.06 25.53 -12.93
N GLU A 427 -25.87 24.98 -12.73
CA GLU A 427 -24.61 25.50 -13.25
C GLU A 427 -24.22 24.85 -14.59
N ASN A 428 -24.66 23.62 -14.84
CA ASN A 428 -24.42 22.87 -16.06
C ASN A 428 -25.62 21.99 -16.41
N PRO A 429 -26.45 22.39 -17.39
CA PRO A 429 -27.69 21.68 -17.73
C PRO A 429 -27.45 20.31 -18.39
N GLU A 430 -26.22 19.98 -18.82
CA GLU A 430 -25.91 18.66 -19.37
C GLU A 430 -25.87 17.57 -18.31
N PHE A 431 -25.62 17.90 -17.04
CA PHE A 431 -25.42 16.92 -15.98
C PHE A 431 -26.48 17.07 -14.90
N GLY A 432 -26.91 15.91 -14.39
CA GLY A 432 -27.74 15.83 -13.20
C GLY A 432 -26.88 15.93 -11.96
N GLU A 433 -26.69 14.76 -11.37
CA GLU A 433 -25.90 14.59 -10.18
C GLU A 433 -24.50 14.06 -10.48
N VAL A 434 -23.55 14.53 -9.69
CA VAL A 434 -22.17 14.05 -9.71
C VAL A 434 -21.77 13.55 -8.32
N ASN A 435 -21.28 12.31 -8.27
CA ASN A 435 -20.62 11.73 -7.10
C ASN A 435 -19.11 11.89 -7.22
N TYR A 436 -18.53 12.74 -6.39
CA TYR A 436 -17.10 13.03 -6.36
C TYR A 436 -16.43 12.48 -5.10
N PHE A 437 -15.24 11.87 -5.22
CA PHE A 437 -14.56 11.20 -4.11
C PHE A 437 -13.20 11.83 -3.73
N PRO A 438 -13.16 13.00 -3.08
CA PRO A 438 -11.91 13.60 -2.62
C PRO A 438 -11.34 12.89 -1.37
N GLY A 439 -10.01 12.87 -1.26
CA GLY A 439 -9.29 12.33 -0.08
C GLY A 439 -9.02 13.40 0.97
N GLN A 440 -10.03 13.78 1.76
CA GLN A 440 -9.94 14.88 2.74
C GLN A 440 -10.20 14.47 4.20
N LEU A 441 -10.74 13.27 4.44
CA LEU A 441 -11.15 12.88 5.79
C LEU A 441 -9.99 12.24 6.57
N SER A 442 -10.15 12.21 7.89
CA SER A 442 -9.21 11.57 8.81
C SER A 442 -9.92 10.77 9.89
N SER A 443 -9.22 9.79 10.45
CA SER A 443 -9.69 9.00 11.59
C SER A 443 -8.54 8.78 12.56
N SER A 444 -8.83 8.71 13.85
CA SER A 444 -7.84 8.42 14.88
C SER A 444 -8.40 7.41 15.87
N TYR A 445 -7.62 6.37 16.15
CA TYR A 445 -7.95 5.33 17.13
C TYR A 445 -6.79 5.17 18.10
N GLN A 446 -7.07 5.09 19.39
CA GLN A 446 -6.10 4.75 20.43
C GLN A 446 -6.69 3.66 21.32
N ALA A 447 -5.90 2.66 21.68
CA ALA A 447 -6.33 1.60 22.57
C ALA A 447 -5.22 1.08 23.48
N LEU A 448 -5.61 0.85 24.73
CA LEU A 448 -4.88 0.05 25.71
C LEU A 448 -5.50 -1.35 25.76
N GLN A 449 -4.68 -2.38 25.61
CA GLN A 449 -5.08 -3.78 25.70
C GLN A 449 -4.29 -4.48 26.80
N ILE A 450 -5.00 -5.16 27.68
CA ILE A 450 -4.44 -5.98 28.76
C ILE A 450 -4.89 -7.41 28.51
N ARG A 451 -3.96 -8.35 28.44
CA ARG A 451 -4.25 -9.77 28.30
C ARG A 451 -3.57 -10.56 29.40
N PHE A 452 -4.32 -11.41 30.08
CA PHE A 452 -3.80 -12.41 30.99
C PHE A 452 -4.09 -13.80 30.41
N GLN A 453 -3.07 -14.63 30.34
CA GLN A 453 -3.21 -16.02 29.93
C GLN A 453 -2.56 -16.93 30.97
N ARG A 454 -3.29 -17.96 31.37
CA ARG A 454 -2.78 -19.09 32.13
C ARG A 454 -2.98 -20.35 31.30
N SER A 455 -1.87 -20.99 30.94
CA SER A 455 -1.85 -22.30 30.31
C SER A 455 -2.41 -23.38 31.26
N LEU A 456 -2.89 -24.48 30.69
CA LEU A 456 -3.49 -25.58 31.44
C LEU A 456 -2.52 -26.09 32.52
N SER A 457 -2.92 -25.94 33.78
CA SER A 457 -2.17 -26.44 34.93
C SER A 457 -3.12 -26.86 36.02
N HIS A 458 -2.97 -28.11 36.49
CA HIS A 458 -3.88 -28.73 37.47
C HIS A 458 -5.35 -28.68 37.01
N GLY A 459 -5.57 -28.93 35.71
CA GLY A 459 -6.90 -28.92 35.09
C GLY A 459 -7.46 -27.53 34.77
N LEU A 460 -6.84 -26.43 35.21
CA LEU A 460 -7.37 -25.08 35.02
C LEU A 460 -6.62 -24.31 33.92
N GLN A 461 -7.37 -23.75 32.97
CA GLN A 461 -6.91 -22.80 31.96
C GLN A 461 -7.74 -21.52 32.06
N ILE A 462 -7.09 -20.35 31.91
CA ILE A 462 -7.76 -19.04 31.98
C ILE A 462 -7.24 -18.13 30.86
N LEU A 463 -8.15 -17.39 30.24
CA LEU A 463 -7.84 -16.27 29.34
C LEU A 463 -8.69 -15.06 29.73
N GLY A 464 -8.05 -13.92 29.97
CA GLY A 464 -8.71 -12.64 30.17
C GLY A 464 -8.14 -11.61 29.21
N SER A 465 -9.00 -10.80 28.61
CA SER A 465 -8.64 -9.70 27.71
C SER A 465 -9.52 -8.49 28.00
N TYR A 466 -8.88 -7.36 28.30
CA TYR A 466 -9.53 -6.08 28.53
C TYR A 466 -8.97 -5.05 27.55
N GLY A 467 -9.86 -4.39 26.81
CA GLY A 467 -9.55 -3.27 25.93
C GLY A 467 -10.21 -2.00 26.44
N TRP A 468 -9.41 -0.94 26.57
CA TRP A 468 -9.89 0.42 26.64
C TRP A 468 -9.55 1.13 25.33
N ALA A 469 -10.51 1.79 24.69
CA ALA A 469 -10.27 2.41 23.40
C ALA A 469 -11.01 3.75 23.21
N HIS A 470 -10.54 4.55 22.26
CA HIS A 470 -11.23 5.74 21.76
C HIS A 470 -11.01 5.86 20.25
N ALA A 471 -12.10 5.91 19.49
CA ALA A 471 -12.13 6.19 18.06
C ALA A 471 -12.80 7.54 17.75
N ILE A 472 -12.21 8.35 16.87
CA ILE A 472 -12.77 9.61 16.37
C ILE A 472 -12.67 9.63 14.84
N ASP A 473 -13.77 9.93 14.15
CA ASP A 473 -13.86 9.98 12.69
C ASP A 473 -14.94 10.98 12.22
N TYR A 474 -15.27 10.96 10.92
CA TYR A 474 -16.30 11.80 10.30
C TYR A 474 -17.62 11.06 9.99
N GLY A 475 -17.76 9.79 10.43
CA GLY A 475 -18.86 8.88 10.08
C GLY A 475 -18.33 7.56 9.50
N SER A 476 -18.67 6.44 10.12
CA SER A 476 -18.17 5.08 9.80
C SER A 476 -19.23 4.22 9.09
N THR A 477 -20.50 4.39 9.44
CA THR A 477 -21.64 3.79 8.75
C THR A 477 -22.40 4.91 8.02
N ASN A 478 -22.37 4.88 6.68
CA ASN A 478 -22.98 5.81 5.73
C ASN A 478 -23.78 6.96 6.38
N PRO A 479 -23.21 8.16 6.55
CA PRO A 479 -23.81 9.17 7.41
C PRO A 479 -25.05 9.76 6.71
N ALA A 480 -26.22 9.63 7.34
CA ALA A 480 -27.41 10.39 6.99
C ALA A 480 -27.30 11.89 7.39
N PHE A 481 -26.07 12.39 7.52
CA PHE A 481 -25.65 13.65 8.11
C PHE A 481 -24.42 14.21 7.40
N ALA A 482 -24.18 15.52 7.56
CA ALA A 482 -22.92 16.14 7.17
C ALA A 482 -21.72 15.52 7.91
N PHE A 483 -20.59 15.38 7.20
CA PHE A 483 -19.32 14.88 7.74
C PHE A 483 -18.77 15.83 8.81
N THR A 484 -19.08 15.57 10.08
CA THR A 484 -18.58 16.30 11.25
C THR A 484 -17.57 15.44 11.99
N ARG A 485 -16.51 15.99 12.61
CA ARG A 485 -15.55 15.17 13.35
C ARG A 485 -16.06 14.89 14.77
N ALA A 486 -16.28 13.63 15.12
CA ALA A 486 -16.77 13.22 16.45
C ALA A 486 -16.41 11.77 16.78
N ASN A 487 -16.90 11.23 17.91
CA ASN A 487 -16.72 9.81 18.24
C ASN A 487 -17.18 8.93 17.07
N SER A 488 -16.41 7.89 16.75
CA SER A 488 -16.78 6.92 15.72
C SER A 488 -18.08 6.18 16.07
N ASP A 489 -18.84 5.75 15.06
CA ASP A 489 -20.04 4.91 15.25
C ASP A 489 -19.69 3.58 15.95
N LEU A 490 -18.42 3.17 15.87
CA LEU A 490 -17.88 1.94 16.45
C LEU A 490 -17.07 2.17 17.75
N ASP A 491 -17.16 3.36 18.35
CA ASP A 491 -16.38 3.75 19.56
C ASP A 491 -16.89 3.09 20.85
N VAL A 492 -16.47 1.84 21.06
CA VAL A 492 -16.66 1.09 22.32
C VAL A 492 -15.50 1.37 23.27
N ARG A 493 -15.79 1.99 24.42
CA ARG A 493 -14.77 2.46 25.38
C ARG A 493 -14.12 1.39 26.21
N HIS A 494 -14.92 0.44 26.69
CA HIS A 494 -14.43 -0.66 27.50
C HIS A 494 -14.99 -1.96 26.93
N ASN A 495 -14.13 -2.94 26.76
CA ASN A 495 -14.49 -4.27 26.32
C ASN A 495 -13.68 -5.31 27.11
N LEU A 496 -14.37 -6.16 27.85
CA LEU A 496 -13.82 -7.23 28.66
C LEU A 496 -14.34 -8.56 28.13
N GLN A 497 -13.42 -9.46 27.81
CA GLN A 497 -13.70 -10.85 27.52
C GLN A 497 -12.87 -11.71 28.46
N ALA A 498 -13.51 -12.63 29.18
CA ALA A 498 -12.80 -13.59 30.02
C ALA A 498 -13.40 -14.98 29.85
N ALA A 499 -12.54 -15.99 29.88
CA ALA A 499 -12.94 -17.38 29.81
C ALA A 499 -12.07 -18.23 30.72
N PHE A 500 -12.64 -19.31 31.23
CA PHE A 500 -11.90 -20.36 31.90
C PHE A 500 -12.46 -21.73 31.53
N THR A 501 -11.60 -22.73 31.59
CA THR A 501 -11.96 -24.14 31.52
C THR A 501 -11.30 -24.84 32.69
N TRP A 502 -12.08 -25.63 33.44
CA TRP A 502 -11.59 -26.42 34.55
C TRP A 502 -11.98 -27.88 34.40
N ASP A 503 -10.97 -28.68 34.07
CA ASP A 503 -11.06 -30.12 33.88
C ASP A 503 -10.75 -30.85 35.17
N GLU A 504 -11.52 -31.91 35.42
CA GLU A 504 -11.38 -32.78 36.57
C GLU A 504 -11.25 -32.01 37.90
N PRO A 505 -12.27 -31.24 38.31
CA PRO A 505 -12.26 -30.53 39.60
C PRO A 505 -12.48 -31.50 40.78
N LEU A 506 -11.68 -32.58 40.83
CA LEU A 506 -11.77 -33.75 41.70
C LEU A 506 -11.75 -33.41 43.20
N HIS A 507 -11.21 -32.23 43.56
CA HIS A 507 -11.16 -31.75 44.94
C HIS A 507 -12.53 -31.29 45.49
N MET A 508 -13.53 -31.08 44.64
CA MET A 508 -14.90 -30.74 45.07
C MET A 508 -15.70 -31.95 45.59
N PHE A 509 -15.19 -33.17 45.39
CA PHE A 509 -15.86 -34.41 45.80
C PHE A 509 -15.00 -35.21 46.80
N GLY A 510 -15.63 -35.72 47.87
CA GLY A 510 -14.93 -36.52 48.90
C GLY A 510 -14.25 -37.78 48.34
N ARG A 511 -13.26 -38.32 49.07
CA ARG A 511 -12.44 -39.48 48.65
C ARG A 511 -13.27 -40.70 48.19
N SER A 512 -14.49 -40.87 48.71
CA SER A 512 -15.41 -41.97 48.39
C SER A 512 -16.12 -41.83 47.01
N MET A 513 -16.03 -40.67 46.33
CA MET A 513 -16.69 -40.40 45.04
C MET A 513 -15.71 -40.20 43.87
N LYS A 514 -14.44 -40.61 44.00
CA LYS A 514 -13.39 -40.41 42.98
C LYS A 514 -13.78 -40.89 41.57
N ASN A 515 -14.50 -41.99 41.44
CA ASN A 515 -14.92 -42.52 40.12
C ASN A 515 -16.06 -41.71 39.50
N PHE A 516 -16.98 -41.15 40.31
CA PHE A 516 -18.02 -40.23 39.84
C PHE A 516 -17.45 -38.85 39.49
N ALA A 517 -16.37 -38.44 40.15
CA ALA A 517 -15.74 -37.13 40.00
C ALA A 517 -14.85 -36.99 38.74
N ARG A 518 -14.48 -38.08 38.06
CA ARG A 518 -13.66 -38.07 36.81
C ARG A 518 -14.44 -37.62 35.59
N GLY A 519 -13.78 -37.04 34.58
CA GLY A 519 -14.43 -36.67 33.31
C GLY A 519 -15.42 -35.50 33.41
N TRP A 520 -15.50 -34.81 34.55
CA TRP A 520 -16.22 -33.54 34.65
C TRP A 520 -15.36 -32.39 34.13
N GLY A 521 -15.98 -31.46 33.43
CA GLY A 521 -15.39 -30.18 33.04
C GLY A 521 -16.38 -29.04 33.25
N ILE A 522 -15.87 -27.87 33.60
CA ILE A 522 -16.67 -26.64 33.70
C ILE A 522 -16.00 -25.57 32.85
N ASP A 523 -16.77 -24.99 31.94
CA ASP A 523 -16.35 -23.86 31.11
C ASP A 523 -17.14 -22.62 31.52
N GLY A 524 -16.48 -21.47 31.58
CA GLY A 524 -17.12 -20.19 31.82
C GLY A 524 -16.67 -19.16 30.80
N ARG A 525 -17.60 -18.32 30.33
CA ARG A 525 -17.31 -17.19 29.44
C ARG A 525 -18.06 -15.95 29.86
N LEU A 526 -17.32 -14.88 30.15
CA LEU A 526 -17.81 -13.54 30.39
C LEU A 526 -17.54 -12.66 29.17
N THR A 527 -18.58 -11.97 28.72
CA THR A 527 -18.46 -10.84 27.79
C THR A 527 -19.06 -9.63 28.49
N ALA A 528 -18.34 -8.52 28.57
CA ALA A 528 -18.84 -7.26 29.10
C ALA A 528 -18.28 -6.08 28.31
N ARG A 529 -19.14 -5.16 27.87
CA ARG A 529 -18.71 -3.96 27.12
C ARG A 529 -19.59 -2.76 27.41
N THR A 530 -19.01 -1.58 27.26
CA THR A 530 -19.81 -0.35 27.14
C THR A 530 -20.58 -0.31 25.82
N SER A 531 -21.52 0.62 25.75
CA SER A 531 -22.36 0.81 24.58
C SER A 531 -21.63 1.39 23.38
N PHE A 532 -22.26 1.25 22.22
CA PHE A 532 -21.97 2.11 21.07
C PHE A 532 -22.47 3.54 21.33
N PRO A 533 -21.86 4.55 20.71
CA PRO A 533 -22.42 5.90 20.66
C PRO A 533 -23.72 5.93 19.84
N VAL A 534 -24.54 6.96 20.07
CA VAL A 534 -25.77 7.19 19.35
C VAL A 534 -25.84 8.66 18.94
N THR A 535 -26.23 8.91 17.70
CA THR A 535 -26.53 10.25 17.19
C THR A 535 -28.04 10.48 17.25
N PRO A 536 -28.52 11.49 17.99
CA PRO A 536 -29.93 11.86 17.95
C PRO A 536 -30.30 12.41 16.57
N LEU A 537 -31.43 11.96 16.04
CA LEU A 537 -31.95 12.33 14.72
C LEU A 537 -33.07 13.35 14.88
N GLY A 538 -33.11 14.36 14.02
CA GLY A 538 -34.20 15.35 13.97
C GLY A 538 -35.21 15.04 12.86
N ASN A 539 -35.71 16.09 12.22
CA ASN A 539 -36.63 15.96 11.09
C ASN A 539 -35.93 15.31 9.89
N ILE A 540 -36.70 14.55 9.11
CA ILE A 540 -36.27 14.05 7.81
C ILE A 540 -36.64 15.10 6.76
N PHE A 541 -35.65 15.60 6.05
CA PHE A 541 -35.83 16.46 4.89
C PHE A 541 -35.49 15.70 3.62
N SER A 542 -36.07 16.14 2.51
CA SER A 542 -35.68 15.71 1.17
C SER A 542 -34.88 16.81 0.52
N ASP A 543 -33.65 16.50 0.08
CA ASP A 543 -32.86 17.39 -0.75
C ASP A 543 -33.62 17.62 -2.06
N PRO A 544 -34.05 18.86 -2.37
CA PRO A 544 -34.82 19.15 -3.58
C PRO A 544 -34.00 18.94 -4.87
N ALA A 545 -32.67 18.92 -4.76
CA ALA A 545 -31.74 18.78 -5.86
C ALA A 545 -31.49 17.28 -6.17
N THR A 546 -31.29 16.45 -5.14
CA THR A 546 -30.91 15.03 -5.30
C THR A 546 -32.06 14.04 -5.03
N GLY A 547 -33.14 14.47 -4.37
CA GLY A 547 -34.24 13.62 -3.91
C GLY A 547 -33.91 12.79 -2.66
N ASP A 548 -32.68 12.89 -2.14
CA ASP A 548 -32.22 12.11 -0.98
C ASP A 548 -32.89 12.56 0.32
N ARG A 549 -33.12 11.59 1.20
CA ARG A 549 -33.58 11.86 2.56
C ARG A 549 -32.39 12.00 3.50
N TYR A 550 -32.36 13.07 4.29
CA TYR A 550 -31.36 13.29 5.32
C TYR A 550 -32.01 13.79 6.62
N TYR A 551 -31.32 13.58 7.74
CA TYR A 551 -31.80 14.08 9.03
C TYR A 551 -31.20 15.45 9.32
N SER A 552 -32.02 16.37 9.85
CA SER A 552 -31.59 17.70 10.27
C SER A 552 -30.61 17.69 11.44
N GLY A 553 -30.56 16.58 12.19
CA GLY A 553 -29.95 16.55 13.52
C GLY A 553 -30.78 17.32 14.53
N VAL A 554 -30.22 17.55 15.71
CA VAL A 554 -30.91 18.22 16.83
C VAL A 554 -30.03 19.31 17.42
N ASP A 555 -30.62 20.26 18.12
CA ASP A 555 -29.92 21.24 18.94
C ASP A 555 -29.74 20.72 20.37
N LEU A 556 -28.56 20.93 20.95
CA LEU A 556 -28.26 20.67 22.35
C LEU A 556 -28.54 21.93 23.19
N ILE A 557 -29.47 21.81 24.14
CA ILE A 557 -29.80 22.90 25.07
C ILE A 557 -28.79 22.90 26.23
N PRO A 558 -27.99 23.98 26.43
CA PRO A 558 -26.99 24.04 27.49
C PRO A 558 -27.60 23.90 28.89
N GLY A 559 -26.85 23.26 29.80
CA GLY A 559 -27.23 23.13 31.21
C GLY A 559 -28.26 22.04 31.52
N LYS A 560 -28.82 21.37 30.51
CA LYS A 560 -29.78 20.26 30.69
C LYS A 560 -29.07 18.90 30.76
N PRO A 561 -29.54 17.96 31.62
CA PRO A 561 -28.96 16.63 31.68
C PRO A 561 -29.30 15.85 30.40
N ARG A 562 -28.32 15.19 29.77
CA ARG A 562 -28.53 14.43 28.52
C ARG A 562 -29.33 13.13 28.70
N TYR A 563 -29.45 12.67 29.94
CA TYR A 563 -30.13 11.42 30.27
C TYR A 563 -31.12 11.65 31.40
N LEU A 564 -32.30 11.08 31.27
CA LEU A 564 -33.26 10.94 32.35
C LEU A 564 -33.10 9.57 33.00
N ARG A 565 -33.32 9.48 34.31
CA ARG A 565 -33.26 8.23 35.07
C ARG A 565 -34.54 8.05 35.87
N GLY A 566 -35.01 6.82 35.95
CA GLY A 566 -36.24 6.52 36.68
C GLY A 566 -36.55 5.02 36.67
N PRO A 567 -37.23 4.51 37.71
CA PRO A 567 -37.51 3.09 37.86
C PRO A 567 -38.51 2.55 36.82
N PHE A 568 -39.34 3.42 36.24
CA PHE A 568 -40.32 3.06 35.21
C PHE A 568 -39.75 3.05 33.79
N LEU A 569 -38.52 3.54 33.61
CA LEU A 569 -37.86 3.54 32.31
C LEU A 569 -37.24 2.15 32.05
N PRO A 570 -37.40 1.58 30.86
CA PRO A 570 -36.69 0.37 30.48
C PRO A 570 -35.17 0.53 30.65
N GLY A 571 -34.54 -0.34 31.44
CA GLY A 571 -33.12 -0.23 31.78
C GLY A 571 -32.76 0.92 32.72
N GLY A 572 -33.75 1.57 33.34
CA GLY A 572 -33.59 2.62 34.34
C GLY A 572 -33.19 3.99 33.81
N ARG A 573 -33.13 4.18 32.48
CA ARG A 573 -32.74 5.46 31.85
C ARG A 573 -33.23 5.61 30.41
N MET A 574 -33.31 6.84 29.94
CA MET A 574 -33.53 7.21 28.53
C MET A 574 -32.75 8.48 28.16
N PHE A 575 -32.69 8.85 26.88
CA PHE A 575 -32.18 10.18 26.48
C PHE A 575 -33.18 11.27 26.85
N ASN A 576 -32.68 12.46 27.20
CA ASN A 576 -33.54 13.58 27.60
C ASN A 576 -34.01 14.40 26.38
N GLY A 577 -35.19 14.10 25.86
CA GLY A 577 -35.82 14.86 24.79
C GLY A 577 -37.10 14.19 24.29
N GLY A 578 -37.61 14.68 23.16
CA GLY A 578 -38.79 14.14 22.50
C GLY A 578 -40.11 14.72 23.01
N PRO A 579 -41.24 14.33 22.40
CA PRO A 579 -42.54 14.97 22.62
C PRO A 579 -43.14 14.71 24.01
N THR A 580 -42.58 13.78 24.78
CA THR A 580 -43.11 13.32 26.07
C THR A 580 -42.35 13.91 27.28
N VAL A 581 -41.41 14.83 27.05
CA VAL A 581 -40.53 15.37 28.09
C VAL A 581 -40.73 16.87 28.27
N ASP A 582 -41.06 17.29 29.50
CA ASP A 582 -41.35 18.68 29.85
C ASP A 582 -40.13 19.61 29.82
N ASP A 583 -38.93 19.09 30.13
CA ASP A 583 -37.67 19.85 30.19
C ASP A 583 -36.54 19.20 29.35
N PRO A 584 -36.65 19.24 28.00
CA PRO A 584 -35.79 18.47 27.11
C PRO A 584 -34.36 19.03 27.04
N ALA A 585 -33.37 18.15 26.87
CA ALA A 585 -31.99 18.55 26.57
C ALA A 585 -31.71 18.67 25.06
N PHE A 586 -32.61 18.15 24.22
CA PHE A 586 -32.52 18.21 22.77
C PHE A 586 -33.79 18.80 22.17
N ALA A 587 -33.64 19.70 21.20
CA ALA A 587 -34.73 20.32 20.47
C ALA A 587 -34.51 20.17 18.95
N LEU A 588 -35.57 20.29 18.17
CA LEU A 588 -35.45 20.37 16.72
C LEU A 588 -34.82 21.72 16.33
N PRO A 589 -33.93 21.76 15.32
CA PRO A 589 -33.41 23.02 14.79
C PRO A 589 -34.53 23.82 14.11
N ASN A 590 -34.36 25.13 14.03
CA ASN A 590 -35.33 26.01 13.39
C ASN A 590 -35.24 25.92 11.86
N GLY A 591 -36.37 25.65 11.20
CA GLY A 591 -36.47 25.55 9.74
C GLY A 591 -35.61 24.40 9.19
N ASP A 592 -34.92 24.66 8.08
CA ASP A 592 -34.11 23.66 7.36
C ASP A 592 -32.62 23.66 7.79
N GLN A 593 -32.29 24.30 8.92
CA GLN A 593 -30.92 24.35 9.42
C GLN A 593 -30.48 23.01 10.03
N ALA A 594 -29.19 22.70 9.89
CA ALA A 594 -28.59 21.58 10.62
C ALA A 594 -28.48 21.90 12.11
N GLY A 595 -28.83 20.94 12.96
CA GLY A 595 -28.72 21.07 14.41
C GLY A 595 -27.28 21.15 14.91
N ASN A 596 -27.09 21.78 16.08
CA ASN A 596 -25.77 22.02 16.66
C ASN A 596 -25.23 20.89 17.56
N ALA A 597 -26.03 19.85 17.85
CA ALA A 597 -25.58 18.75 18.68
C ALA A 597 -24.52 17.92 17.93
N PRO A 598 -23.36 17.62 18.56
CA PRO A 598 -22.34 16.80 17.91
C PRO A 598 -22.86 15.39 17.59
N ARG A 599 -22.40 14.81 16.48
CA ARG A 599 -22.59 13.38 16.18
C ARG A 599 -22.10 12.53 17.37
N ASN A 600 -22.79 11.43 17.65
CA ASN A 600 -22.37 10.42 18.63
C ASN A 600 -22.10 10.99 20.02
N THR A 601 -22.88 12.01 20.40
CA THR A 601 -22.84 12.68 21.71
C THR A 601 -23.52 11.89 22.82
N LEU A 602 -24.37 10.92 22.46
CA LEU A 602 -25.08 10.03 23.39
C LEU A 602 -24.49 8.62 23.34
N ARG A 603 -24.79 7.82 24.36
CA ARG A 603 -24.34 6.43 24.52
C ARG A 603 -25.50 5.56 24.92
N GLY A 604 -25.70 4.48 24.17
CA GLY A 604 -26.74 3.50 24.43
C GLY A 604 -26.48 2.58 25.62
N PHE A 605 -27.09 1.41 25.68
CA PHE A 605 -26.86 0.45 26.77
C PHE A 605 -25.59 -0.38 26.55
N GLY A 606 -24.81 -0.54 27.62
CA GLY A 606 -23.75 -1.54 27.64
C GLY A 606 -24.34 -2.95 27.72
N ALA A 607 -23.50 -3.95 27.51
CA ALA A 607 -23.94 -5.35 27.57
C ALA A 607 -22.98 -6.16 28.43
N TYR A 608 -23.51 -7.02 29.29
CA TYR A 608 -22.72 -8.06 29.94
C TYR A 608 -23.50 -9.36 30.05
N GLN A 609 -22.77 -10.46 29.87
CA GLN A 609 -23.32 -11.79 29.87
C GLN A 609 -22.28 -12.80 30.35
N PHE A 610 -22.70 -13.69 31.25
CA PHE A 610 -21.90 -14.82 31.70
C PHE A 610 -22.58 -16.11 31.25
N ASN A 611 -21.86 -16.92 30.49
CA ASN A 611 -22.29 -18.23 30.02
C ASN A 611 -21.46 -19.29 30.75
N VAL A 612 -22.08 -20.42 31.07
CA VAL A 612 -21.43 -21.56 31.71
C VAL A 612 -21.77 -22.82 30.93
N ALA A 613 -20.80 -23.68 30.70
CA ALA A 613 -21.03 -25.03 30.24
C ALA A 613 -20.55 -26.02 31.31
N VAL A 614 -21.34 -27.07 31.53
CA VAL A 614 -20.92 -28.21 32.35
C VAL A 614 -20.91 -29.43 31.46
N ARG A 615 -19.78 -30.12 31.43
CA ARG A 615 -19.59 -31.32 30.61
C ARG A 615 -19.20 -32.52 31.46
N LYS A 616 -19.65 -33.69 31.03
CA LYS A 616 -19.34 -34.98 31.65
C LYS A 616 -19.02 -35.98 30.55
N GLU A 617 -17.82 -36.51 30.57
CA GLU A 617 -17.42 -37.63 29.72
C GLU A 617 -17.61 -38.95 30.46
N LEU A 618 -18.28 -39.89 29.80
CA LEU A 618 -18.53 -41.25 30.26
C LEU A 618 -17.86 -42.23 29.30
N SER A 619 -16.80 -42.89 29.75
CA SER A 619 -16.20 -43.99 28.97
C SER A 619 -17.15 -45.18 28.97
N ILE A 620 -17.50 -45.70 27.78
CA ILE A 620 -18.43 -46.83 27.64
C ILE A 620 -17.64 -48.14 27.49
N ARG A 621 -16.92 -48.31 26.36
CA ARG A 621 -16.09 -49.49 26.08
C ARG A 621 -15.11 -49.19 24.94
N GLY A 622 -13.87 -49.67 25.06
CA GLY A 622 -12.85 -49.44 24.03
C GLY A 622 -12.54 -47.93 23.91
N GLN A 623 -12.53 -47.42 22.67
CA GLN A 623 -12.36 -46.00 22.38
C GLN A 623 -13.69 -45.22 22.39
N THR A 624 -14.81 -45.89 22.68
CA THR A 624 -16.12 -45.25 22.69
C THR A 624 -16.39 -44.49 24.00
N SER A 625 -16.70 -43.20 23.90
CA SER A 625 -17.12 -42.35 25.02
C SER A 625 -18.36 -41.53 24.70
N LEU A 626 -19.16 -41.22 25.72
CA LEU A 626 -20.32 -40.34 25.64
C LEU A 626 -20.02 -39.04 26.38
N GLU A 627 -20.02 -37.92 25.67
CA GLU A 627 -20.02 -36.58 26.25
C GLU A 627 -21.46 -36.11 26.46
N ILE A 628 -21.78 -35.75 27.71
CA ILE A 628 -23.01 -35.06 28.10
C ILE A 628 -22.62 -33.62 28.41
N ARG A 629 -23.19 -32.64 27.70
CA ARG A 629 -22.87 -31.23 27.87
C ARG A 629 -24.13 -30.39 28.04
N LEU A 630 -24.13 -29.56 29.07
CA LEU A 630 -25.18 -28.61 29.41
C LEU A 630 -24.63 -27.18 29.28
N ASP A 631 -25.05 -26.45 28.25
CA ASP A 631 -24.71 -25.04 28.05
C ASP A 631 -25.83 -24.16 28.61
N ILE A 632 -25.46 -23.25 29.50
CA ILE A 632 -26.34 -22.25 30.12
C ILE A 632 -25.88 -20.87 29.65
N PHE A 633 -26.70 -20.24 28.81
CA PHE A 633 -26.46 -18.90 28.31
C PHE A 633 -27.11 -17.88 29.23
N ASN A 634 -26.46 -16.73 29.44
CA ASN A 634 -26.91 -15.67 30.34
C ASN A 634 -27.34 -16.23 31.71
N VAL A 635 -26.41 -16.85 32.42
CA VAL A 635 -26.65 -17.55 33.68
C VAL A 635 -27.33 -16.66 34.72
N PHE A 636 -27.07 -15.36 34.73
CA PHE A 636 -27.71 -14.42 35.65
C PHE A 636 -29.06 -13.88 35.17
N ASN A 637 -29.51 -14.26 33.96
CA ASN A 637 -30.70 -13.74 33.31
C ASN A 637 -30.71 -12.20 33.27
N HIS A 638 -29.56 -11.57 33.06
CA HIS A 638 -29.45 -10.12 33.04
C HIS A 638 -30.04 -9.57 31.74
N PRO A 639 -30.96 -8.59 31.80
CA PRO A 639 -31.52 -7.99 30.59
C PRO A 639 -30.49 -7.08 29.90
N ASN A 640 -30.10 -7.46 28.67
CA ASN A 640 -29.22 -6.65 27.84
C ASN A 640 -30.05 -5.89 26.78
N PHE A 641 -30.22 -4.59 26.98
CA PHE A 641 -30.93 -3.73 26.04
C PHE A 641 -30.08 -3.44 24.79
N GLY A 642 -30.74 -3.36 23.64
CA GLY A 642 -30.09 -3.20 22.34
C GLY A 642 -30.42 -1.88 21.67
N TYR A 643 -31.13 -1.96 20.55
CA TYR A 643 -31.58 -0.82 19.75
C TYR A 643 -32.31 0.22 20.61
N LEU A 644 -31.91 1.47 20.41
CA LEU A 644 -32.48 2.68 21.02
C LEU A 644 -33.08 3.52 19.92
N ASP A 645 -34.28 4.04 20.15
CA ASP A 645 -34.91 4.98 19.24
C ASP A 645 -34.16 6.33 19.29
N PRO A 646 -33.51 6.75 18.19
CA PRO A 646 -32.77 7.99 18.16
C PRO A 646 -33.58 9.15 17.57
N GLY A 647 -34.82 8.95 17.11
CA GLY A 647 -35.65 9.98 16.45
C GLY A 647 -36.30 10.93 17.45
N LEU A 648 -35.91 12.21 17.46
CA LEU A 648 -36.41 13.19 18.43
C LEU A 648 -37.92 13.42 18.32
N THR A 649 -38.50 13.24 17.13
CA THR A 649 -39.94 13.36 16.90
C THR A 649 -40.75 12.19 17.44
N ASP A 650 -40.10 11.08 17.78
CA ASP A 650 -40.75 9.82 18.08
C ASP A 650 -41.12 9.76 19.57
N ALA A 651 -42.30 9.20 19.88
CA ALA A 651 -42.78 9.12 21.25
C ALA A 651 -41.88 8.26 22.17
N GLN A 652 -41.07 7.38 21.59
CA GLN A 652 -40.15 6.49 22.29
C GLN A 652 -38.70 6.99 22.27
N PHE A 653 -38.45 8.25 21.85
CA PHE A 653 -37.11 8.82 21.77
C PHE A 653 -36.26 8.51 23.00
N GLY A 654 -35.07 7.99 22.74
CA GLY A 654 -34.08 7.67 23.75
C GLY A 654 -34.38 6.45 24.61
N GLN A 655 -35.47 5.72 24.35
CA GLN A 655 -35.81 4.47 25.05
C GLN A 655 -35.34 3.25 24.25
N PRO A 656 -34.95 2.16 24.93
CA PRO A 656 -34.65 0.91 24.24
C PRO A 656 -35.97 0.23 23.86
N THR A 657 -36.15 -0.08 22.58
CA THR A 657 -37.37 -0.74 22.08
C THR A 657 -37.17 -2.24 21.83
N ARG A 658 -35.92 -2.73 21.93
CA ARG A 658 -35.56 -4.14 21.73
C ARG A 658 -34.43 -4.58 22.66
N MET A 659 -34.37 -5.89 22.91
CA MET A 659 -33.22 -6.54 23.53
C MET A 659 -32.07 -6.66 22.52
N LEU A 660 -30.84 -6.78 23.01
CA LEU A 660 -29.63 -6.81 22.18
C LEU A 660 -29.64 -7.95 21.16
N ASN A 661 -30.10 -9.14 21.56
CA ASN A 661 -30.23 -10.31 20.68
C ASN A 661 -31.19 -10.11 19.49
N GLN A 662 -32.11 -9.15 19.58
CA GLN A 662 -33.08 -8.81 18.52
C GLN A 662 -32.66 -7.60 17.69
N SER A 663 -31.51 -6.99 18.01
CA SER A 663 -31.04 -5.77 17.34
C SER A 663 -30.25 -6.05 16.05
N PHE A 664 -29.86 -7.30 15.81
CA PHE A 664 -29.03 -7.72 14.66
C PHE A 664 -29.80 -8.46 13.56
N GLY A 665 -31.14 -8.51 13.60
CA GLY A 665 -31.97 -9.03 12.51
C GLY A 665 -31.90 -10.55 12.26
N ALA A 666 -31.21 -11.34 13.09
CA ALA A 666 -31.05 -12.77 12.88
C ALA A 666 -32.24 -13.60 13.41
N THR A 667 -32.68 -14.58 12.62
CA THR A 667 -33.60 -15.66 13.03
C THR A 667 -32.87 -16.67 13.91
N GLY A 668 -32.75 -16.39 15.21
CA GLY A 668 -32.04 -17.29 16.14
C GLY A 668 -31.73 -16.72 17.52
N SER A 669 -32.51 -15.75 18.00
CA SER A 669 -32.10 -14.87 19.11
C SER A 669 -31.95 -15.50 20.51
N LEU A 670 -32.30 -16.79 20.69
CA LEU A 670 -32.38 -17.41 22.03
C LEU A 670 -31.00 -17.67 22.67
N TYR A 671 -30.00 -18.04 21.85
CA TYR A 671 -28.64 -18.36 22.32
C TYR A 671 -27.63 -17.25 21.98
N GLU A 672 -28.09 -16.19 21.32
CA GLU A 672 -27.30 -15.02 20.96
C GLU A 672 -27.00 -14.12 22.17
N PRO A 673 -25.92 -13.32 22.13
CA PRO A 673 -25.64 -12.32 23.15
C PRO A 673 -26.83 -11.39 23.40
N GLY A 674 -27.22 -11.31 24.67
CA GLY A 674 -28.32 -10.50 25.17
C GLY A 674 -29.70 -11.14 25.16
N GLY A 675 -29.79 -12.43 24.81
CA GLY A 675 -31.00 -13.23 25.02
C GLY A 675 -31.29 -13.49 26.50
N PRO A 676 -32.50 -13.99 26.82
CA PRO A 676 -32.82 -14.44 28.18
C PRO A 676 -31.96 -15.65 28.55
N ARG A 677 -32.01 -16.07 29.81
CA ARG A 677 -31.39 -17.33 30.22
C ARG A 677 -31.95 -18.48 29.37
N SER A 678 -31.08 -19.18 28.68
CA SER A 678 -31.43 -20.35 27.86
C SER A 678 -30.48 -21.50 28.16
N ILE A 679 -30.99 -22.71 28.03
CA ILE A 679 -30.28 -23.94 28.40
C ILE A 679 -30.33 -24.88 27.20
N GLN A 680 -29.17 -25.41 26.81
CA GLN A 680 -29.03 -26.39 25.75
C GLN A 680 -28.37 -27.65 26.31
N LEU A 681 -29.01 -28.80 26.12
CA LEU A 681 -28.42 -30.12 26.39
C LEU A 681 -27.92 -30.71 25.08
N SER A 682 -26.69 -31.19 25.07
CA SER A 682 -26.11 -31.94 23.96
C SER A 682 -25.53 -33.26 24.45
N LEU A 683 -25.69 -34.28 23.60
CA LEU A 683 -25.13 -35.61 23.77
C LEU A 683 -24.27 -35.90 22.55
N ARG A 684 -23.00 -36.24 22.75
CA ARG A 684 -22.08 -36.58 21.68
C ARG A 684 -21.43 -37.93 21.96
N LEU A 685 -21.58 -38.86 21.03
CA LEU A 685 -20.93 -40.16 21.07
C LEU A 685 -19.65 -40.10 20.24
N HIS A 686 -18.50 -40.39 20.86
CA HIS A 686 -17.20 -40.58 20.23
C HIS A 686 -16.96 -42.07 20.08
N PHE A 687 -16.42 -42.53 18.95
CA PHE A 687 -16.13 -43.94 18.68
C PHE A 687 -14.85 -44.12 17.87
#